data_AF-E3EJL2-F1
#
_entry.id   AF-E3EJL2-F1
#
_cell.length_a   1.000
_cell.length_b   1.000
_cell.length_c   1.000
_cell.angle_alpha   90.00
_cell.angle_beta   90.00
_cell.angle_gamma   90.00
#
_symmetry.space_group_name_H-M   'P 1'
#
loop_
_entity.id
_entity.type
_entity.pdbx_description
1 polymer ?
#
loop_
_entity_poly.entity_id
_entity_poly.type
_entity_poly.pdbx_seq_one_letter_code
_entity_poly.pdbx_strand_id
1 'polypeptide(L)'
;MKSHQGTQNEFELLKRNHTVPVFVSETENSAVHFAFCNLMRDIDWVCGCKLLRAKEMDQSSIVIGTITDNEPLLAYLQEKGVSLKKLALEDGSYRWEAFLQEVIDGVLYIIGTDRRGTIFGIYDLCEAMGVSPWYYWADVPVKTYDVLCLPLDYSKVDWPAVQYRGIFLNDEEELDDWAKIHTQDGTIGPAAYQSIFELLLRLKANFIWPAMHVNYFNENPENGALAEKMGIVVGTSHCDMLLRSNQNEWEPWLAAKGYDDASYDYSIEGRNREILQEYWRESVEKNKNYEVCYTVGMRGIHDSGFYTQAIDEDNSMTKEERAEAKCSLLGKVIQDQKQILKDVIGESKKNASLQTFIPYKEVLELYDRGLDIPEGVTLIWANDNFGHMRRYPNEKERQRSGGNGLYYHNSYWAAPGTGMSYLFINSIPLAHTENELKKSYESGIRKLWILNVGGLKPLEQDMEFFLRSGWEAGKEEGMTKNASQFVESWINANFSGNHGPEVAELYETFAQVTNVRKIEHMQSNVFSQTVLGDEAGRRLMRLEDIFRRGNAIMYSLPVQERAAFFQMFLMKIHASYYTNHEFYFADRSTLSYERGNMQAADRYVELSIKMADYKRRMLHFYNAKMSEGKWNGILTPESFPPPPTALYPARKPALKIAQGGMRIDLWNEETTLRFSIHGQKQKWFEIGNQGNGTIPFTIEVMEGEDWIILSESEGLIQTEKRILVSIIDPHQHAGKTGQLTVRNHKDMTSVPIKVQVEEGVNVPETFYGHIEADGYVSIPAASYDHNVPGADSTDKSGWVVIPGMGRYEGAAMMAWNGELRPLGGELKNHPYLGYDIFLKEAGQFTLEIHRFLTLNSTGNIRFGIGVDDIAPILVESETRDEWLGTWQESVFNNGEKIRVELPYLASGIHALRIYMVDPYVTINKLVIYTNEQKTCNLGPIASQHHHKLVTDHGLESPTVNWNEVEQLCNQFYETGEHEVPLPVVLYATRDFYATIDEIFLKCFDVPQTTLGDKRYVDICDADGTKDVIKEFGAGMFIESNSIVAIEAEYALEDSENAYLTSSKDGNAIDWSHVQAETNGRTGFAMHVSEPGRQWENPEIAPAMHYKINITNSGNYHIWILVRHHNGQSDSCYLSLDGVVRPLSEQLGQGTLHTYNTAQVYYWCLLSDLELTRGDHLFSILARKSQLRVDRIYMTQGNELPPVDALWTDSIRKQP
;
A
#
# COMPACT_ATOMS: atom_id res chain seq x y z
N MET A 1 27.53 5.76 25.13
CA MET A 1 27.39 5.34 26.54
C MET A 1 27.93 3.91 26.66
N LYS A 2 28.65 3.53 27.71
CA LYS A 2 29.18 2.16 27.91
C LYS A 2 28.70 1.59 29.26
N SER A 3 28.46 0.28 29.32
CA SER A 3 27.96 -0.43 30.49
C SER A 3 29.01 -1.39 31.09
N HIS A 4 30.08 -0.88 31.73
CA HIS A 4 31.05 -1.70 32.46
C HIS A 4 31.61 -0.98 33.71
N GLN A 5 32.31 -1.72 34.59
CA GLN A 5 32.95 -1.17 35.79
C GLN A 5 34.00 -0.11 35.42
N GLY A 6 33.82 1.10 35.97
CA GLY A 6 34.50 2.32 35.55
C GLY A 6 36.02 2.21 35.42
N THR A 7 36.52 2.66 34.27
CA THR A 7 37.95 2.94 34.05
C THR A 7 38.25 4.39 34.44
N GLN A 8 39.52 4.77 34.60
CA GLN A 8 39.96 6.10 35.11
C GLN A 8 39.52 7.32 34.27
N ASN A 9 38.83 7.13 33.12
CA ASN A 9 38.49 8.18 32.15
C ASN A 9 36.97 8.32 31.88
N GLU A 10 36.10 7.88 32.79
CA GLU A 10 34.64 7.87 32.58
C GLU A 10 33.89 8.63 33.70
N PHE A 11 32.86 9.39 33.32
CA PHE A 11 31.87 10.01 34.21
C PHE A 11 30.73 9.03 34.47
N GLU A 12 30.56 8.62 35.73
CA GLU A 12 29.41 7.82 36.18
C GLU A 12 28.15 8.72 36.22
N LEU A 13 27.31 8.60 35.18
CA LEU A 13 26.09 9.40 35.07
C LEU A 13 24.99 8.85 35.98
N LEU A 14 24.75 7.54 35.92
CA LEU A 14 23.71 6.84 36.69
C LEU A 14 24.28 5.56 37.31
N LYS A 15 23.83 5.26 38.53
CA LYS A 15 24.16 4.02 39.25
C LYS A 15 22.96 3.52 40.01
N ARG A 16 22.65 2.23 39.82
CA ARG A 16 21.40 1.63 40.28
C ARG A 16 21.09 1.96 41.74
N ASN A 17 19.83 2.35 42.00
CA ASN A 17 19.30 2.73 43.30
C ASN A 17 19.97 3.96 43.97
N HIS A 18 20.75 4.76 43.24
CA HIS A 18 21.30 6.03 43.76
C HIS A 18 20.41 7.22 43.39
N THR A 19 20.54 8.29 44.18
CA THR A 19 19.88 9.57 43.91
C THR A 19 20.78 10.43 43.04
N VAL A 20 20.22 11.00 41.97
CA VAL A 20 20.95 11.87 41.04
C VAL A 20 20.39 13.29 41.15
N PRO A 21 21.16 14.28 41.64
CA PRO A 21 20.68 15.64 41.74
C PRO A 21 20.66 16.29 40.34
N VAL A 22 19.53 16.83 39.93
CA VAL A 22 19.35 17.45 38.61
C VAL A 22 18.76 18.84 38.75
N PHE A 23 19.38 19.84 38.12
CA PHE A 23 18.86 21.20 38.08
C PHE A 23 18.03 21.43 36.81
N VAL A 24 16.82 21.95 37.00
CA VAL A 24 15.98 22.57 35.97
C VAL A 24 15.23 23.73 36.66
N SER A 25 15.21 24.92 36.06
CA SER A 25 14.62 26.12 36.68
C SER A 25 13.10 25.95 36.93
N GLU A 26 12.59 26.40 38.07
CA GLU A 26 11.13 26.39 38.36
C GLU A 26 10.33 27.22 37.36
N THR A 27 10.96 28.22 36.75
CA THR A 27 10.35 29.10 35.74
C THR A 27 10.63 28.66 34.31
N GLU A 28 11.24 27.48 34.11
CA GLU A 28 11.46 26.92 32.77
C GLU A 28 10.11 26.62 32.07
N ASN A 29 10.12 26.58 30.73
CA ASN A 29 8.92 26.36 29.93
C ASN A 29 8.19 25.05 30.30
N SER A 30 6.85 25.04 30.27
CA SER A 30 6.06 23.87 30.64
C SER A 30 6.37 22.63 29.80
N ALA A 31 6.70 22.81 28.52
CA ALA A 31 7.04 21.72 27.62
C ALA A 31 8.35 21.03 28.04
N VAL A 32 9.33 21.81 28.51
CA VAL A 32 10.58 21.28 29.06
C VAL A 32 10.33 20.55 30.38
N HIS A 33 9.43 21.06 31.24
CA HIS A 33 9.04 20.33 32.46
C HIS A 33 8.40 18.98 32.16
N PHE A 34 7.59 18.88 31.10
CA PHE A 34 7.04 17.58 30.66
C PHE A 34 8.14 16.61 30.25
N ALA A 35 9.06 17.04 29.39
CA ALA A 35 10.19 16.22 28.98
C ALA A 35 11.08 15.82 30.17
N PHE A 36 11.28 16.73 31.13
CA PHE A 36 12.00 16.44 32.37
C PHE A 36 11.29 15.38 33.22
N CYS A 37 9.97 15.46 33.39
CA CYS A 37 9.21 14.41 34.09
C CYS A 37 9.35 13.05 33.38
N ASN A 38 9.34 13.04 32.05
CA ASN A 38 9.59 11.83 31.27
C ASN A 38 11.01 11.30 31.46
N LEU A 39 12.03 12.16 31.49
CA LEU A 39 13.40 11.78 31.82
C LEU A 39 13.51 11.15 33.21
N MET A 40 12.82 11.72 34.20
CA MET A 40 12.82 11.17 35.56
C MET A 40 12.28 9.73 35.59
N ARG A 41 11.15 9.50 34.89
CA ARG A 41 10.52 8.19 34.75
C ARG A 41 11.41 7.21 33.98
N ASP A 42 11.96 7.65 32.86
CA ASP A 42 12.81 6.83 31.99
C ASP A 42 14.08 6.38 32.73
N ILE A 43 14.70 7.25 33.52
CA ILE A 43 15.87 6.89 34.35
C ILE A 43 15.50 5.89 35.47
N ASP A 44 14.31 6.01 36.07
CA ASP A 44 13.79 5.03 37.03
C ASP A 44 13.57 3.67 36.36
N TRP A 45 12.98 3.62 35.16
CA TRP A 45 12.83 2.38 34.40
C TRP A 45 14.17 1.74 34.01
N VAL A 46 15.13 2.53 33.55
CA VAL A 46 16.42 2.03 33.05
C VAL A 46 17.34 1.57 34.18
N CYS A 47 17.41 2.32 35.29
CA CYS A 47 18.43 2.11 36.32
C CYS A 47 17.88 2.10 37.76
N GLY A 48 16.57 2.29 37.98
CA GLY A 48 15.99 2.40 39.32
C GLY A 48 16.53 3.59 40.12
N CYS A 49 17.05 4.61 39.43
CA CYS A 49 17.60 5.81 40.05
C CYS A 49 16.48 6.82 40.30
N LYS A 50 16.56 7.53 41.43
CA LYS A 50 15.62 8.63 41.72
C LYS A 50 16.29 9.95 41.41
N LEU A 51 15.74 10.72 40.48
CA LEU A 51 16.16 12.10 40.30
C LEU A 51 15.61 12.96 41.42
N LEU A 52 16.49 13.78 41.99
CA LEU A 52 16.12 14.82 42.93
C LEU A 52 16.35 16.18 42.28
N ARG A 53 15.29 17.00 42.18
CA ARG A 53 15.43 18.36 41.67
C ARG A 53 16.31 19.18 42.61
N ALA A 54 17.50 19.57 42.14
CA ALA A 54 18.41 20.43 42.86
C ALA A 54 17.88 21.87 42.88
N LYS A 55 18.17 22.61 43.96
CA LYS A 55 17.76 24.02 44.10
C LYS A 55 18.69 24.97 43.36
N GLU A 56 19.97 24.64 43.30
CA GLU A 56 21.04 25.45 42.72
C GLU A 56 21.81 24.62 41.69
N MET A 57 22.32 25.28 40.64
CA MET A 57 23.05 24.60 39.56
C MET A 57 24.31 23.86 40.06
N ASP A 58 25.06 24.47 40.98
CA ASP A 58 26.29 23.88 41.55
C ASP A 58 26.07 22.65 42.45
N GLN A 59 24.81 22.30 42.76
CA GLN A 59 24.46 21.13 43.56
C GLN A 59 24.04 19.93 42.69
N SER A 60 24.13 20.05 41.37
CA SER A 60 23.59 19.07 40.43
C SER A 60 24.67 18.30 39.69
N SER A 61 24.35 17.06 39.30
CA SER A 61 25.13 16.22 38.40
C SER A 61 24.64 16.32 36.96
N ILE A 62 23.43 16.84 36.77
CA ILE A 62 22.86 17.17 35.46
C ILE A 62 22.25 18.57 35.53
N VAL A 63 22.59 19.45 34.59
CA VAL A 63 22.00 20.80 34.43
C VAL A 63 21.21 20.83 33.12
N ILE A 64 19.93 21.13 33.20
CA ILE A 64 19.03 21.22 32.05
C ILE A 64 18.49 22.65 31.94
N GLY A 65 18.52 23.24 30.75
CA GLY A 65 17.89 24.54 30.54
C GLY A 65 17.93 25.08 29.12
N THR A 66 17.06 26.06 28.88
CA THR A 66 16.95 26.81 27.62
C THR A 66 17.71 28.14 27.72
N ILE A 67 18.58 28.44 26.75
CA ILE A 67 19.46 29.64 26.81
C ILE A 67 18.81 30.93 26.30
N THR A 68 17.85 30.83 25.36
CA THR A 68 17.20 32.03 24.81
C THR A 68 16.40 32.72 25.92
N ASP A 69 16.59 34.05 26.02
CA ASP A 69 15.99 34.92 27.02
C ASP A 69 16.28 34.54 28.49
N ASN A 70 17.39 33.82 28.76
CA ASN A 70 17.77 33.35 30.09
C ASN A 70 19.21 33.77 30.48
N GLU A 71 19.40 35.07 30.72
CA GLU A 71 20.70 35.67 31.09
C GLU A 71 21.41 35.00 32.29
N PRO A 72 20.72 34.66 33.41
CA PRO A 72 21.38 34.00 34.54
C PRO A 72 21.97 32.64 34.18
N LEU A 73 21.25 31.83 33.41
CA LEU A 73 21.75 30.54 32.94
C LEU A 73 22.93 30.75 31.97
N LEU A 74 22.79 31.68 31.03
CA LEU A 74 23.85 31.96 30.05
C LEU A 74 25.17 32.36 30.74
N ALA A 75 25.12 33.26 31.71
CA ALA A 75 26.29 33.69 32.47
C ALA A 75 26.93 32.52 33.24
N TYR A 76 26.12 31.67 33.86
CA TYR A 76 26.60 30.47 34.56
C TYR A 76 27.30 29.49 33.62
N LEU A 77 26.69 29.18 32.47
CA LEU A 77 27.25 28.25 31.48
C LEU A 77 28.57 28.78 30.90
N GLN A 78 28.69 30.10 30.70
CA GLN A 78 29.94 30.74 30.28
C GLN A 78 31.04 30.64 31.35
N GLU A 79 30.69 30.82 32.63
CA GLU A 79 31.63 30.67 33.75
C GLU A 79 32.18 29.23 33.83
N LYS A 80 31.32 28.23 33.63
CA LYS A 80 31.71 26.81 33.61
C LYS A 80 32.44 26.37 32.34
N GLY A 81 32.53 27.24 31.33
CA GLY A 81 33.22 26.93 30.08
C GLY A 81 32.46 26.00 29.13
N VAL A 82 31.12 25.94 29.23
CA VAL A 82 30.28 25.16 28.30
C VAL A 82 30.42 25.72 26.88
N SER A 83 30.56 24.84 25.89
CA SER A 83 30.90 25.17 24.50
C SER A 83 29.74 25.77 23.68
N LEU A 84 29.05 26.79 24.20
CA LEU A 84 27.83 27.35 23.61
C LEU A 84 27.97 27.86 22.17
N LYS A 85 29.19 28.24 21.74
CA LYS A 85 29.46 28.65 20.35
C LYS A 85 29.14 27.56 19.32
N LYS A 86 29.12 26.28 19.73
CA LYS A 86 28.75 25.15 18.86
C LYS A 86 27.26 25.21 18.43
N LEU A 87 26.42 25.91 19.19
CA LEU A 87 24.98 26.07 18.92
C LEU A 87 24.66 27.25 17.99
N ALA A 88 25.66 28.07 17.65
CA ALA A 88 25.47 29.27 16.86
C ALA A 88 25.62 29.01 15.33
N LEU A 89 24.97 29.87 14.55
CA LEU A 89 25.25 30.11 13.13
C LEU A 89 26.47 31.02 12.98
N GLU A 90 26.96 31.18 11.75
CA GLU A 90 28.13 32.02 11.45
C GLU A 90 27.91 33.51 11.79
N ASP A 91 26.66 33.97 11.77
CA ASP A 91 26.26 35.34 12.13
C ASP A 91 26.13 35.57 13.65
N GLY A 92 26.34 34.53 14.46
CA GLY A 92 26.26 34.57 15.92
C GLY A 92 24.86 34.33 16.50
N SER A 93 23.82 34.20 15.68
CA SER A 93 22.49 33.78 16.14
C SER A 93 22.47 32.29 16.48
N TYR A 94 21.58 31.85 17.36
CA TYR A 94 21.45 30.43 17.69
C TYR A 94 20.67 29.66 16.61
N ARG A 95 21.08 28.42 16.37
CA ARG A 95 20.39 27.49 15.47
C ARG A 95 19.02 27.12 16.06
N TRP A 96 18.01 27.04 15.20
CA TRP A 96 16.66 26.58 15.54
C TRP A 96 16.70 25.15 16.12
N GLU A 97 16.06 24.95 17.28
CA GLU A 97 15.92 23.64 17.94
C GLU A 97 17.23 22.85 18.15
N ALA A 98 18.35 23.56 18.25
CA ALA A 98 19.64 22.95 18.50
C ALA A 98 19.83 22.63 19.97
N PHE A 99 20.59 21.58 20.26
CA PHE A 99 20.95 21.21 21.62
C PHE A 99 22.42 20.81 21.73
N LEU A 100 22.95 20.97 22.95
CA LEU A 100 24.27 20.56 23.38
C LEU A 100 24.12 19.63 24.58
N GLN A 101 24.78 18.48 24.52
CA GLN A 101 25.06 17.66 25.69
C GLN A 101 26.58 17.65 25.92
N GLU A 102 27.05 18.12 27.07
CA GLU A 102 28.49 18.22 27.34
C GLU A 102 28.82 17.87 28.78
N VAL A 103 29.88 17.09 29.00
CA VAL A 103 30.40 16.77 30.34
C VAL A 103 31.55 17.71 30.65
N ILE A 104 31.43 18.49 31.72
CA ILE A 104 32.49 19.35 32.24
C ILE A 104 32.55 19.17 33.75
N ASP A 105 33.76 18.93 34.29
CA ASP A 105 34.02 18.77 35.73
C ASP A 105 33.08 17.76 36.44
N GLY A 106 32.66 16.71 35.73
CA GLY A 106 31.76 15.67 36.27
C GLY A 106 30.29 16.10 36.36
N VAL A 107 29.86 17.07 35.57
CA VAL A 107 28.47 17.50 35.41
C VAL A 107 28.06 17.38 33.95
N LEU A 108 26.91 16.78 33.68
CA LEU A 108 26.31 16.75 32.34
C LEU A 108 25.41 17.97 32.12
N TYR A 109 25.74 18.80 31.14
CA TYR A 109 24.93 19.94 30.72
C TYR A 109 24.07 19.53 29.51
N ILE A 110 22.75 19.67 29.59
CA ILE A 110 21.79 19.46 28.49
C ILE A 110 21.13 20.80 28.18
N ILE A 111 21.64 21.48 27.15
CA ILE A 111 21.35 22.89 26.89
C ILE A 111 20.73 23.05 25.51
N GLY A 112 19.52 23.59 25.45
CA GLY A 112 18.82 23.90 24.21
C GLY A 112 18.88 25.37 23.83
N THR A 113 18.85 25.66 22.54
CA THR A 113 18.70 27.03 22.03
C THR A 113 17.30 27.57 22.25
N ASP A 114 16.28 26.72 22.19
CA ASP A 114 14.88 27.03 22.50
C ASP A 114 14.23 25.87 23.28
N ARG A 115 12.94 26.01 23.62
CA ARG A 115 12.21 24.99 24.40
C ARG A 115 12.27 23.60 23.77
N ARG A 116 12.21 23.49 22.44
CA ARG A 116 12.22 22.21 21.73
C ARG A 116 13.64 21.66 21.58
N GLY A 117 14.64 22.51 21.40
CA GLY A 117 16.05 22.13 21.51
C GLY A 117 16.33 21.45 22.86
N THR A 118 15.88 22.04 23.97
CA THR A 118 16.06 21.43 25.31
C THR A 118 15.33 20.09 25.43
N ILE A 119 14.10 19.99 24.92
CA ILE A 119 13.31 18.74 24.88
C ILE A 119 14.02 17.65 24.06
N PHE A 120 14.54 17.98 22.88
CA PHE A 120 15.26 17.01 22.05
C PHE A 120 16.58 16.59 22.67
N GLY A 121 17.28 17.49 23.36
CA GLY A 121 18.47 17.14 24.15
C GLY A 121 18.15 16.15 25.27
N ILE A 122 16.99 16.26 25.92
CA ILE A 122 16.51 15.31 26.91
C ILE A 122 16.18 13.95 26.26
N TYR A 123 15.35 13.94 25.20
CA TYR A 123 14.94 12.68 24.58
C TYR A 123 16.08 11.97 23.84
N ASP A 124 17.07 12.70 23.32
CA ASP A 124 18.30 12.13 22.79
C ASP A 124 19.10 11.37 23.86
N LEU A 125 19.11 11.87 25.11
CA LEU A 125 19.67 11.12 26.23
C LEU A 125 18.81 9.89 26.56
N CYS A 126 17.48 10.00 26.57
CA CYS A 126 16.58 8.85 26.80
C CYS A 126 16.81 7.73 25.76
N GLU A 127 16.90 8.08 24.48
CA GLU A 127 17.22 7.16 23.39
C GLU A 127 18.60 6.51 23.62
N ALA A 128 19.63 7.31 23.95
CA ALA A 128 20.97 6.81 24.23
C ALA A 128 21.07 5.89 25.46
N MET A 129 20.17 6.05 26.44
CA MET A 129 20.03 5.16 27.59
C MET A 129 19.26 3.87 27.27
N GLY A 130 18.69 3.74 26.07
CA GLY A 130 17.97 2.54 25.63
C GLY A 130 16.46 2.57 25.85
N VAL A 131 15.85 3.75 25.99
CA VAL A 131 14.39 3.90 25.96
C VAL A 131 13.96 4.22 24.53
N SER A 132 13.34 3.26 23.87
CA SER A 132 12.80 3.45 22.52
C SER A 132 11.70 4.52 22.50
N PRO A 133 11.60 5.35 21.44
CA PRO A 133 10.40 6.16 21.18
C PRO A 133 9.10 5.34 21.18
N TRP A 134 9.20 4.06 20.84
CA TRP A 134 8.08 3.13 20.65
C TRP A 134 7.72 2.32 21.89
N TYR A 135 8.27 2.63 23.08
CA TYR A 135 7.97 1.90 24.31
C TYR A 135 6.46 1.82 24.62
N TYR A 136 5.72 2.90 24.29
CA TYR A 136 4.27 2.95 24.45
C TYR A 136 3.54 2.50 23.18
N TRP A 137 3.86 3.07 22.02
CA TRP A 137 3.07 2.82 20.81
C TRP A 137 3.37 1.48 20.10
N ALA A 138 4.39 0.74 20.53
CA ALA A 138 4.67 -0.61 20.03
C ALA A 138 5.32 -1.55 21.05
N ASP A 139 5.11 -1.29 22.35
CA ASP A 139 5.50 -2.16 23.46
C ASP A 139 7.00 -2.54 23.51
N VAL A 140 7.89 -1.71 22.93
CA VAL A 140 9.33 -2.00 22.95
C VAL A 140 9.84 -1.99 24.40
N PRO A 141 10.40 -3.11 24.90
CA PRO A 141 10.87 -3.19 26.28
C PRO A 141 12.00 -2.20 26.56
N VAL A 142 11.95 -1.57 27.74
CA VAL A 142 13.03 -0.68 28.20
C VAL A 142 14.26 -1.49 28.57
N LYS A 143 15.43 -1.11 28.01
CA LYS A 143 16.72 -1.72 28.36
C LYS A 143 17.14 -1.27 29.76
N THR A 144 17.69 -2.19 30.57
CA THR A 144 18.10 -1.91 31.96
C THR A 144 19.60 -2.06 32.17
N TYR A 145 20.16 -1.24 33.06
CA TYR A 145 21.60 -1.22 33.36
C TYR A 145 21.86 -1.05 34.86
N ASP A 146 23.00 -1.57 35.34
CA ASP A 146 23.48 -1.33 36.71
C ASP A 146 24.17 0.02 36.86
N VAL A 147 24.96 0.40 35.86
CA VAL A 147 25.72 1.65 35.80
C VAL A 147 25.73 2.14 34.35
N LEU A 148 25.55 3.45 34.16
CA LEU A 148 25.68 4.12 32.87
C LEU A 148 26.74 5.21 32.95
N CYS A 149 27.72 5.13 32.04
CA CYS A 149 28.85 6.05 32.00
C CYS A 149 28.92 6.82 30.67
N LEU A 150 29.37 8.07 30.75
CA LEU A 150 29.78 8.90 29.62
C LEU A 150 31.30 9.14 29.66
N PRO A 151 31.97 9.34 28.52
CA PRO A 151 33.34 9.85 28.51
C PRO A 151 33.46 11.18 29.26
N LEU A 152 34.59 11.42 29.95
CA LEU A 152 34.84 12.70 30.64
C LEU A 152 34.90 13.90 29.68
N ASP A 153 35.24 13.67 28.41
CA ASP A 153 35.29 14.65 27.32
C ASP A 153 34.05 14.58 26.41
N TYR A 154 32.96 13.97 26.87
CA TYR A 154 31.74 13.83 26.08
C TYR A 154 31.18 15.20 25.69
N SER A 155 31.00 15.39 24.39
CA SER A 155 30.41 16.60 23.81
C SER A 155 29.65 16.20 22.55
N LYS A 156 28.34 16.47 22.53
CA LYS A 156 27.45 16.22 21.40
C LYS A 156 26.63 17.48 21.13
N VAL A 157 26.64 17.92 19.88
CA VAL A 157 25.80 19.03 19.41
C VAL A 157 25.00 18.54 18.22
N ASP A 158 23.71 18.89 18.16
CA ASP A 158 22.85 18.47 17.06
C ASP A 158 21.69 19.43 16.84
N TRP A 159 21.13 19.43 15.62
CA TRP A 159 20.03 20.29 15.18
C TRP A 159 19.32 19.72 13.93
N PRO A 160 18.07 20.13 13.65
CA PRO A 160 17.34 19.67 12.47
C PRO A 160 17.78 20.35 11.17
N ALA A 161 17.69 19.62 10.05
CA ALA A 161 17.88 20.16 8.70
C ALA A 161 16.61 20.79 8.11
N VAL A 162 15.43 20.26 8.46
CA VAL A 162 14.11 20.77 8.06
C VAL A 162 13.43 21.40 9.28
N GLN A 163 12.91 22.62 9.16
CA GLN A 163 12.45 23.40 10.33
C GLN A 163 11.20 22.83 11.02
N TYR A 164 10.20 22.41 10.25
CA TYR A 164 8.98 21.78 10.76
C TYR A 164 8.88 20.35 10.25
N ARG A 165 8.69 19.39 11.16
CA ARG A 165 8.72 17.95 10.86
C ARG A 165 7.56 17.30 11.61
N GLY A 166 6.69 16.59 10.90
CA GLY A 166 5.46 16.12 11.50
C GLY A 166 4.76 15.00 10.75
N ILE A 167 3.61 14.63 11.32
CA ILE A 167 2.69 13.64 10.77
C ILE A 167 1.29 14.21 10.57
N PHE A 168 0.56 13.65 9.64
CA PHE A 168 -0.87 13.85 9.45
C PHE A 168 -1.60 12.57 9.84
N LEU A 169 -2.39 12.66 10.91
CA LEU A 169 -3.37 11.63 11.26
C LEU A 169 -4.56 11.80 10.31
N ASN A 170 -4.75 10.82 9.44
CA ASN A 170 -5.74 10.82 8.37
C ASN A 170 -6.27 9.41 8.20
N ASP A 171 -7.44 9.19 7.58
CA ASP A 171 -7.99 7.84 7.42
C ASP A 171 -8.02 7.10 8.79
N GLU A 172 -8.32 7.87 9.83
CA GLU A 172 -8.00 7.55 11.23
C GLU A 172 -9.11 6.83 11.99
N GLU A 173 -10.09 6.28 11.28
CA GLU A 173 -11.26 5.64 11.90
C GLU A 173 -10.86 4.49 12.84
N GLU A 174 -9.83 3.73 12.49
CA GLU A 174 -9.27 2.68 13.36
C GLU A 174 -8.61 3.25 14.63
N LEU A 175 -7.99 4.43 14.53
CA LEU A 175 -7.42 5.14 15.68
C LEU A 175 -8.52 5.69 16.60
N ASP A 176 -9.64 6.14 16.03
CA ASP A 176 -10.80 6.60 16.80
C ASP A 176 -11.50 5.44 17.52
N ASP A 177 -11.65 4.29 16.86
CA ASP A 177 -12.19 3.08 17.48
C ASP A 177 -11.27 2.57 18.59
N TRP A 178 -9.95 2.57 18.38
CA TRP A 178 -8.98 2.32 19.45
C TRP A 178 -9.12 3.34 20.59
N ALA A 179 -9.24 4.64 20.29
CA ALA A 179 -9.32 5.67 21.31
C ALA A 179 -10.61 5.56 22.15
N LYS A 180 -11.74 5.21 21.54
CA LYS A 180 -13.01 4.93 22.24
C LYS A 180 -12.90 3.77 23.22
N ILE A 181 -12.14 2.74 22.86
CA ILE A 181 -11.96 1.54 23.70
C ILE A 181 -10.97 1.80 24.84
N HIS A 182 -9.87 2.50 24.57
CA HIS A 182 -8.70 2.55 25.46
C HIS A 182 -8.48 3.89 26.16
N THR A 183 -9.26 4.92 25.85
CA THR A 183 -9.14 6.23 26.48
C THR A 183 -10.46 6.70 27.09
N GLN A 184 -10.38 7.68 27.98
CA GLN A 184 -11.54 8.25 28.66
C GLN A 184 -12.29 9.31 27.82
N ASP A 185 -11.73 9.71 26.67
CA ASP A 185 -12.25 10.85 25.90
C ASP A 185 -13.40 10.46 24.97
N GLY A 186 -13.59 9.16 24.70
CA GLY A 186 -14.65 8.65 23.81
C GLY A 186 -14.44 8.99 22.33
N THR A 187 -13.28 9.51 21.97
CA THR A 187 -12.81 9.82 20.62
C THR A 187 -11.29 10.11 20.66
N ILE A 188 -10.69 10.51 19.54
CA ILE A 188 -9.30 11.00 19.50
C ILE A 188 -9.20 12.36 20.23
N GLY A 189 -8.98 12.31 21.55
CA GLY A 189 -8.94 13.47 22.46
C GLY A 189 -7.60 13.68 23.18
N PRO A 190 -7.57 14.53 24.23
CA PRO A 190 -6.34 14.91 24.93
C PRO A 190 -5.50 13.72 25.45
N ALA A 191 -6.11 12.62 25.88
CA ALA A 191 -5.39 11.45 26.37
C ALA A 191 -4.63 10.72 25.26
N ALA A 192 -5.28 10.56 24.09
CA ALA A 192 -4.63 10.01 22.89
C ALA A 192 -3.53 10.98 22.40
N TYR A 193 -3.86 12.27 22.25
CA TYR A 193 -2.93 13.28 21.78
C TYR A 193 -1.72 13.47 22.70
N GLN A 194 -1.85 13.36 24.02
CA GLN A 194 -0.71 13.43 24.93
C GLN A 194 0.34 12.34 24.59
N SER A 195 -0.14 11.12 24.33
CA SER A 195 0.72 9.99 23.98
C SER A 195 1.33 10.15 22.58
N ILE A 196 0.59 10.74 21.63
CA ILE A 196 1.09 11.04 20.27
C ILE A 196 2.13 12.17 20.31
N PHE A 197 1.90 13.23 21.08
CA PHE A 197 2.83 14.35 21.23
C PHE A 197 4.13 13.90 21.90
N GLU A 198 4.09 13.03 22.90
CA GLU A 198 5.30 12.43 23.46
C GLU A 198 6.07 11.64 22.40
N LEU A 199 5.39 10.82 21.60
CA LEU A 199 5.99 10.07 20.50
C LEU A 199 6.69 10.99 19.49
N LEU A 200 5.99 12.03 19.03
CA LEU A 200 6.54 13.00 18.08
C LEU A 200 7.80 13.68 18.64
N LEU A 201 7.78 14.13 19.89
CA LEU A 201 8.95 14.76 20.49
C LEU A 201 10.13 13.79 20.67
N ARG A 202 9.85 12.52 21.01
CA ARG A 202 10.89 11.46 21.06
C ARG A 202 11.49 11.16 19.69
N LEU A 203 10.69 11.25 18.63
CA LEU A 203 11.14 11.16 17.23
C LEU A 203 11.72 12.47 16.69
N LYS A 204 11.97 13.47 17.54
CA LYS A 204 12.49 14.80 17.20
C LYS A 204 11.63 15.57 16.18
N ALA A 205 10.33 15.30 16.17
CA ALA A 205 9.31 16.03 15.44
C ALA A 205 8.70 17.15 16.29
N ASN A 206 8.08 18.12 15.63
CA ASN A 206 7.53 19.32 16.28
C ASN A 206 6.17 19.76 15.70
N PHE A 207 5.64 19.04 14.71
CA PHE A 207 4.49 19.49 13.93
C PHE A 207 3.46 18.36 13.77
N ILE A 208 2.17 18.72 13.69
CA ILE A 208 1.09 17.77 13.43
C ILE A 208 -0.04 18.40 12.61
N TRP A 209 -0.60 17.62 11.69
CA TRP A 209 -1.98 17.78 11.22
C TRP A 209 -2.85 16.75 11.97
N PRO A 210 -3.80 17.20 12.80
CA PRO A 210 -4.62 16.30 13.61
C PRO A 210 -5.67 15.57 12.78
N ALA A 211 -6.29 14.55 13.40
CA ALA A 211 -7.47 13.86 12.90
C ALA A 211 -8.59 14.84 12.54
N MET A 212 -9.33 14.54 11.47
CA MET A 212 -10.38 15.41 10.91
C MET A 212 -11.58 14.69 10.28
N HIS A 213 -11.54 13.36 10.04
CA HIS A 213 -12.65 12.58 9.49
C HIS A 213 -13.70 12.16 10.52
N VAL A 214 -13.27 11.86 11.76
CA VAL A 214 -14.14 11.30 12.83
C VAL A 214 -14.66 12.33 13.82
N ASN A 215 -13.87 13.37 14.07
CA ASN A 215 -14.17 14.52 14.92
C ASN A 215 -13.44 15.76 14.37
N TYR A 216 -13.39 16.86 15.12
CA TYR A 216 -12.50 17.98 14.80
C TYR A 216 -11.64 18.40 16.00
N PHE A 217 -10.36 18.67 15.76
CA PHE A 217 -9.37 18.97 16.81
C PHE A 217 -9.80 20.11 17.74
N ASN A 218 -10.42 21.15 17.18
CA ASN A 218 -10.88 22.31 17.93
C ASN A 218 -12.20 22.07 18.66
N GLU A 219 -12.86 20.92 18.57
CA GLU A 219 -14.08 20.65 19.35
C GLU A 219 -13.78 20.74 20.84
N ASN A 220 -12.70 20.07 21.27
CA ASN A 220 -12.20 20.13 22.63
C ASN A 220 -11.03 21.14 22.74
N PRO A 221 -11.22 22.30 23.41
CA PRO A 221 -10.16 23.31 23.54
C PRO A 221 -8.91 22.82 24.29
N GLU A 222 -9.02 21.74 25.07
CA GLU A 222 -7.87 21.14 25.76
C GLU A 222 -6.86 20.53 24.79
N ASN A 223 -7.27 20.14 23.58
CA ASN A 223 -6.36 19.61 22.55
C ASN A 223 -5.29 20.66 22.17
N GLY A 224 -5.72 21.88 21.84
CA GLY A 224 -4.81 22.98 21.50
C GLY A 224 -3.99 23.47 22.71
N ALA A 225 -4.61 23.53 23.90
CA ALA A 225 -3.91 23.87 25.13
C ALA A 225 -2.80 22.86 25.46
N LEU A 226 -3.07 21.56 25.28
CA LEU A 226 -2.10 20.48 25.48
C LEU A 226 -0.95 20.56 24.48
N ALA A 227 -1.25 20.81 23.19
CA ALA A 227 -0.23 20.97 22.16
C ALA A 227 0.76 22.09 22.51
N GLU A 228 0.27 23.29 22.89
CA GLU A 228 1.12 24.39 23.35
C GLU A 228 1.91 24.00 24.62
N LYS A 229 1.25 23.33 25.58
CA LYS A 229 1.86 22.93 26.85
C LYS A 229 3.00 21.94 26.67
N MET A 230 2.94 21.09 25.65
CA MET A 230 3.97 20.11 25.27
C MET A 230 4.94 20.60 24.19
N GLY A 231 4.64 21.74 23.54
CA GLY A 231 5.50 22.38 22.55
C GLY A 231 5.30 21.88 21.10
N ILE A 232 4.16 21.29 20.77
CA ILE A 232 3.80 20.86 19.41
C ILE A 232 3.12 21.99 18.64
N VAL A 233 3.55 22.21 17.40
CA VAL A 233 2.92 23.15 16.47
C VAL A 233 1.80 22.44 15.72
N VAL A 234 0.58 22.97 15.81
CA VAL A 234 -0.61 22.42 15.13
C VAL A 234 -0.84 23.15 13.82
N GLY A 235 -1.00 22.41 12.72
CA GLY A 235 -1.50 22.92 11.44
C GLY A 235 -2.71 22.13 10.97
N THR A 236 -3.14 22.39 9.73
CA THR A 236 -4.27 21.68 9.11
C THR A 236 -4.04 21.38 7.63
N SER A 237 -4.79 20.41 7.13
CA SER A 237 -4.74 19.89 5.76
C SER A 237 -5.11 20.95 4.69
N HIS A 238 -4.96 20.61 3.42
CA HIS A 238 -5.22 21.50 2.28
C HIS A 238 -6.68 21.93 2.07
N CYS A 239 -7.65 21.32 2.75
CA CYS A 239 -9.06 21.75 2.70
C CYS A 239 -9.49 22.49 3.98
N ASP A 240 -8.62 22.58 4.98
CA ASP A 240 -8.94 23.06 6.32
C ASP A 240 -8.27 24.41 6.60
N MET A 241 -8.98 25.49 6.29
CA MET A 241 -8.43 26.84 6.30
C MET A 241 -8.41 27.43 7.70
N LEU A 242 -7.30 28.08 8.08
CA LEU A 242 -7.15 28.78 9.35
C LEU A 242 -7.52 27.92 10.57
N LEU A 243 -7.08 26.65 10.57
CA LEU A 243 -7.33 25.65 11.62
C LEU A 243 -8.79 25.21 11.79
N ARG A 244 -9.62 25.34 10.74
CA ARG A 244 -10.99 24.82 10.72
C ARG A 244 -11.06 23.48 9.99
N SER A 245 -11.54 22.43 10.66
CA SER A 245 -11.70 21.09 10.09
C SER A 245 -13.09 20.94 9.49
N ASN A 246 -13.22 21.28 8.22
CA ASN A 246 -14.54 21.62 7.65
C ASN A 246 -15.55 20.47 7.64
N GLN A 247 -15.09 19.22 7.48
CA GLN A 247 -15.96 18.04 7.39
C GLN A 247 -16.88 17.90 8.61
N ASN A 248 -16.34 18.09 9.82
CA ASN A 248 -17.07 17.87 11.08
C ASN A 248 -17.33 19.15 11.88
N GLU A 249 -16.83 20.31 11.42
CA GLU A 249 -16.95 21.58 12.15
C GLU A 249 -17.96 22.56 11.53
N TRP A 250 -18.12 22.56 10.20
CA TRP A 250 -18.92 23.58 9.48
C TRP A 250 -20.41 23.52 9.84
N GLU A 251 -21.04 22.36 9.67
CA GLU A 251 -22.49 22.19 9.92
C GLU A 251 -22.87 22.41 11.39
N PRO A 252 -22.16 21.83 12.39
CA PRO A 252 -22.45 22.13 13.80
C PRO A 252 -22.27 23.61 14.15
N TRP A 253 -21.28 24.28 13.55
CA TRP A 253 -21.06 25.71 13.79
C TRP A 253 -22.20 26.58 13.22
N LEU A 254 -22.67 26.29 12.00
CA LEU A 254 -23.84 26.97 11.41
C LEU A 254 -25.08 26.82 12.30
N ALA A 255 -25.35 25.60 12.75
CA ALA A 255 -26.47 25.30 13.63
C ALA A 255 -26.36 26.08 14.97
N ALA A 256 -25.16 26.15 15.56
CA ALA A 256 -24.92 26.91 16.79
C ALA A 256 -25.10 28.42 16.62
N LYS A 257 -24.84 28.95 15.41
CA LYS A 257 -25.04 30.36 15.05
C LYS A 257 -26.47 30.69 14.63
N GLY A 258 -27.28 29.66 14.33
CA GLY A 258 -28.63 29.83 13.79
C GLY A 258 -28.62 30.30 12.33
N TYR A 259 -27.62 29.89 11.55
CA TYR A 259 -27.56 30.10 10.11
C TYR A 259 -28.09 28.87 9.39
N ASP A 260 -29.07 29.06 8.51
CA ASP A 260 -29.71 28.02 7.69
C ASP A 260 -29.61 28.32 6.18
N ASP A 261 -29.04 29.47 5.83
CA ASP A 261 -28.96 30.01 4.47
C ASP A 261 -27.51 30.16 3.94
N ALA A 262 -26.52 29.62 4.65
CA ALA A 262 -25.12 29.72 4.29
C ALA A 262 -24.62 28.48 3.52
N SER A 263 -23.78 28.71 2.51
CA SER A 263 -23.05 27.68 1.77
C SER A 263 -21.55 27.89 1.91
N TYR A 264 -20.78 26.80 1.96
CA TYR A 264 -19.32 26.86 1.98
C TYR A 264 -18.74 27.19 0.59
N ASP A 265 -19.11 28.36 0.07
CA ASP A 265 -18.79 28.87 -1.25
C ASP A 265 -18.49 30.38 -1.19
N TYR A 266 -17.22 30.74 -1.42
CA TYR A 266 -16.80 32.15 -1.37
C TYR A 266 -17.16 32.95 -2.61
N SER A 267 -17.62 32.31 -3.69
CA SER A 267 -18.10 33.00 -4.89
C SER A 267 -19.41 33.76 -4.62
N ILE A 268 -20.20 33.34 -3.63
CA ILE A 268 -21.45 33.96 -3.22
C ILE A 268 -21.16 35.19 -2.34
N GLU A 269 -21.38 36.40 -2.87
CA GLU A 269 -21.06 37.66 -2.17
C GLU A 269 -22.04 38.01 -1.02
N GLY A 270 -21.75 39.10 -0.31
CA GLY A 270 -22.61 39.63 0.76
C GLY A 270 -22.57 38.79 2.03
N ARG A 271 -23.75 38.50 2.59
CA ARG A 271 -23.90 37.81 3.89
C ARG A 271 -23.17 36.47 3.93
N ASN A 272 -23.15 35.71 2.83
CA ASN A 272 -22.47 34.41 2.80
C ASN A 272 -20.95 34.54 3.04
N ARG A 273 -20.29 35.48 2.36
CA ARG A 273 -18.87 35.81 2.61
C ARG A 273 -18.63 36.29 4.03
N GLU A 274 -19.52 37.12 4.58
CA GLU A 274 -19.40 37.59 5.97
C GLU A 274 -19.43 36.42 6.97
N ILE A 275 -20.33 35.44 6.75
CA ILE A 275 -20.43 34.23 7.56
C ILE A 275 -19.15 33.38 7.46
N LEU A 276 -18.60 33.18 6.25
CA LEU A 276 -17.33 32.46 6.07
C LEU A 276 -16.15 33.16 6.74
N GLN A 277 -16.10 34.50 6.68
CA GLN A 277 -15.08 35.29 7.36
C GLN A 277 -15.23 35.23 8.89
N GLU A 278 -16.46 35.24 9.42
CA GLU A 278 -16.71 35.05 10.86
C GLU A 278 -16.24 33.66 11.32
N TYR A 279 -16.60 32.62 10.56
CA TYR A 279 -16.16 31.26 10.81
C TYR A 279 -14.63 31.18 10.88
N TRP A 280 -13.90 31.73 9.92
CA TRP A 280 -12.44 31.74 9.98
C TRP A 280 -11.88 32.60 11.13
N ARG A 281 -12.44 33.79 11.37
CA ARG A 281 -11.97 34.72 12.41
C ARG A 281 -12.02 34.11 13.80
N GLU A 282 -13.10 33.40 14.13
CA GLU A 282 -13.24 32.77 15.45
C GLU A 282 -12.21 31.68 15.72
N SER A 283 -11.78 30.92 14.71
CA SER A 283 -10.69 29.95 14.88
C SER A 283 -9.35 30.63 15.18
N VAL A 284 -9.06 31.73 14.48
CA VAL A 284 -7.87 32.54 14.74
C VAL A 284 -7.92 33.12 16.16
N GLU A 285 -9.08 33.60 16.61
CA GLU A 285 -9.27 34.12 17.97
C GLU A 285 -9.07 33.04 19.04
N LYS A 286 -9.57 31.83 18.80
CA LYS A 286 -9.41 30.67 19.69
C LYS A 286 -7.96 30.26 19.84
N ASN A 287 -7.21 30.27 18.73
CA ASN A 287 -5.82 29.80 18.68
C ASN A 287 -4.77 30.90 18.83
N LYS A 288 -5.19 32.16 19.06
CA LYS A 288 -4.30 33.35 19.04
C LYS A 288 -3.14 33.31 20.03
N ASN A 289 -3.19 32.47 21.05
CA ASN A 289 -2.15 32.36 22.08
C ASN A 289 -1.22 31.16 21.90
N TYR A 290 -1.48 30.32 20.90
CA TYR A 290 -0.71 29.09 20.67
C TYR A 290 0.28 29.25 19.50
N GLU A 291 1.28 28.39 19.46
CA GLU A 291 2.16 28.23 18.31
C GLU A 291 1.48 27.31 17.27
N VAL A 292 0.96 27.92 16.21
CA VAL A 292 0.17 27.23 15.18
C VAL A 292 0.59 27.62 13.77
N CYS A 293 0.19 26.79 12.80
CA CYS A 293 0.31 27.06 11.38
C CYS A 293 -1.04 27.40 10.78
N TYR A 294 -1.11 28.55 10.11
CA TYR A 294 -2.31 29.01 9.43
C TYR A 294 -2.29 28.59 7.95
N THR A 295 -3.04 27.55 7.61
CA THR A 295 -3.29 27.18 6.21
C THR A 295 -4.20 28.23 5.56
N VAL A 296 -3.77 28.78 4.43
CA VAL A 296 -4.51 29.77 3.63
C VAL A 296 -4.87 29.20 2.26
N GLY A 297 -5.86 29.80 1.60
CA GLY A 297 -6.48 29.29 0.37
C GLY A 297 -7.92 28.88 0.62
N MET A 298 -8.49 28.05 -0.25
CA MET A 298 -9.78 27.40 -0.03
C MET A 298 -9.96 26.25 -1.02
N ARG A 299 -10.47 25.13 -0.52
CA ARG A 299 -11.06 24.02 -1.29
C ARG A 299 -12.42 23.70 -0.67
N GLY A 300 -13.18 22.78 -1.27
CA GLY A 300 -14.45 22.36 -0.72
C GLY A 300 -14.30 21.53 0.56
N ILE A 301 -15.43 21.18 1.17
CA ILE A 301 -15.49 20.33 2.36
C ILE A 301 -14.99 18.92 2.01
N HIS A 302 -14.21 18.27 2.89
CA HIS A 302 -13.77 16.87 2.76
C HIS A 302 -13.01 16.53 1.47
N ASP A 303 -11.91 17.25 1.21
CA ASP A 303 -11.05 17.08 0.03
C ASP A 303 -11.76 17.29 -1.33
N SER A 304 -13.01 17.80 -1.33
CA SER A 304 -13.70 18.20 -2.56
C SER A 304 -13.06 19.43 -3.21
N GLY A 305 -13.26 19.56 -4.52
CA GLY A 305 -12.64 20.63 -5.30
C GLY A 305 -13.07 22.04 -4.87
N PHE A 306 -12.32 23.07 -5.28
CA PHE A 306 -12.71 24.47 -5.07
C PHE A 306 -14.05 24.81 -5.74
N TYR A 307 -15.12 24.72 -4.95
CA TYR A 307 -16.50 24.92 -5.37
C TYR A 307 -16.84 26.41 -5.51
N THR A 308 -17.38 26.81 -6.67
CA THR A 308 -17.61 28.21 -7.03
C THR A 308 -18.91 28.37 -7.84
N GLN A 309 -20.06 28.14 -7.21
CA GLN A 309 -21.36 28.12 -7.88
C GLN A 309 -21.62 29.36 -8.74
N ALA A 310 -21.35 30.56 -8.20
CA ALA A 310 -21.62 31.81 -8.93
C ALA A 310 -20.75 31.99 -10.19
N ILE A 311 -19.61 31.32 -10.27
CA ILE A 311 -18.73 31.31 -11.46
C ILE A 311 -19.10 30.16 -12.38
N ASP A 312 -19.35 28.98 -11.82
CA ASP A 312 -19.59 27.76 -12.58
C ASP A 312 -20.94 27.76 -13.30
N GLU A 313 -21.96 28.39 -12.71
CA GLU A 313 -23.31 28.51 -13.28
C GLU A 313 -23.46 29.71 -14.22
N ASP A 314 -22.46 30.59 -14.33
CA ASP A 314 -22.49 31.72 -15.25
C ASP A 314 -22.26 31.25 -16.69
N ASN A 315 -23.36 31.04 -17.42
CA ASN A 315 -23.38 30.64 -18.82
C ASN A 315 -22.85 31.72 -19.80
N SER A 316 -22.59 32.95 -19.33
CA SER A 316 -21.99 34.01 -20.14
C SER A 316 -20.47 33.92 -20.23
N MET A 317 -19.82 33.26 -19.27
CA MET A 317 -18.37 33.11 -19.22
C MET A 317 -17.87 31.92 -20.06
N THR A 318 -16.79 32.14 -20.80
CA THR A 318 -16.01 31.08 -21.43
C THR A 318 -15.25 30.24 -20.38
N LYS A 319 -14.70 29.09 -20.79
CA LYS A 319 -13.90 28.23 -19.89
C LYS A 319 -12.67 28.97 -19.36
N GLU A 320 -12.01 29.74 -20.23
CA GLU A 320 -10.85 30.56 -19.90
C GLU A 320 -11.21 31.67 -18.91
N GLU A 321 -12.30 32.42 -19.16
CA GLU A 321 -12.77 33.45 -18.24
C GLU A 321 -13.15 32.87 -16.86
N ARG A 322 -13.79 31.69 -16.82
CA ARG A 322 -14.08 31.00 -15.54
C ARG A 322 -12.80 30.64 -14.80
N ALA A 323 -11.79 30.12 -15.48
CA ALA A 323 -10.52 29.78 -14.85
C ALA A 323 -9.81 31.02 -14.27
N GLU A 324 -9.80 32.13 -15.01
CA GLU A 324 -9.27 33.42 -14.54
C GLU A 324 -10.06 33.99 -13.35
N ALA A 325 -11.39 33.87 -13.38
CA ALA A 325 -12.25 34.27 -12.27
C ALA A 325 -12.02 33.43 -11.02
N LYS A 326 -11.87 32.10 -11.14
CA LYS A 326 -11.52 31.22 -10.01
C LYS A 326 -10.16 31.56 -9.43
N CYS A 327 -9.16 31.82 -10.28
CA CYS A 327 -7.83 32.25 -9.85
C CYS A 327 -7.91 33.59 -9.08
N SER A 328 -8.64 34.56 -9.62
CA SER A 328 -8.84 35.86 -8.97
C SER A 328 -9.59 35.75 -7.63
N LEU A 329 -10.62 34.89 -7.57
CA LEU A 329 -11.38 34.63 -6.35
C LEU A 329 -10.52 33.98 -5.27
N LEU A 330 -9.71 32.98 -5.62
CA LEU A 330 -8.81 32.33 -4.67
C LEU A 330 -7.74 33.30 -4.15
N GLY A 331 -7.22 34.18 -5.01
CA GLY A 331 -6.34 35.28 -4.59
C GLY A 331 -7.02 36.22 -3.58
N LYS A 332 -8.29 36.57 -3.82
CA LYS A 332 -9.10 37.38 -2.89
C LYS A 332 -9.33 36.68 -1.56
N VAL A 333 -9.63 35.38 -1.57
CA VAL A 333 -9.78 34.56 -0.35
C VAL A 333 -8.51 34.65 0.50
N ILE A 334 -7.34 34.43 -0.09
CA ILE A 334 -6.05 34.49 0.61
C ILE A 334 -5.79 35.89 1.19
N GLN A 335 -6.13 36.94 0.43
CA GLN A 335 -5.99 38.32 0.90
C GLN A 335 -6.86 38.59 2.14
N ASP A 336 -8.12 38.15 2.12
CA ASP A 336 -9.06 38.35 3.22
C ASP A 336 -8.67 37.55 4.46
N GLN A 337 -8.23 36.30 4.29
CA GLN A 337 -7.69 35.48 5.37
C GLN A 337 -6.48 36.13 6.04
N LYS A 338 -5.56 36.71 5.26
CA LYS A 338 -4.42 37.45 5.80
C LYS A 338 -4.84 38.74 6.51
N GLN A 339 -5.91 39.38 6.07
CA GLN A 339 -6.49 40.53 6.77
C GLN A 339 -7.10 40.11 8.12
N ILE A 340 -7.81 38.98 8.18
CA ILE A 340 -8.30 38.39 9.44
C ILE A 340 -7.14 38.14 10.40
N LEU A 341 -6.06 37.51 9.94
CA LEU A 341 -4.86 37.31 10.77
C LEU A 341 -4.30 38.64 11.28
N LYS A 342 -4.17 39.65 10.41
CA LYS A 342 -3.68 40.98 10.82
C LYS A 342 -4.58 41.61 11.89
N ASP A 343 -5.90 41.50 11.74
CA ASP A 343 -6.86 42.11 12.66
C ASP A 343 -6.86 41.43 14.03
N VAL A 344 -6.75 40.10 14.07
CA VAL A 344 -6.88 39.31 15.31
C VAL A 344 -5.57 39.22 16.08
N ILE A 345 -4.46 38.94 15.39
CA ILE A 345 -3.15 38.69 16.03
C ILE A 345 -2.13 39.81 15.80
N GLY A 346 -2.46 40.81 14.98
CA GLY A 346 -1.58 41.93 14.67
C GLY A 346 -0.52 41.60 13.61
N GLU A 347 0.03 42.65 12.98
CA GLU A 347 0.97 42.54 11.86
C GLU A 347 2.25 41.77 12.21
N SER A 348 2.81 42.01 13.41
CA SER A 348 4.06 41.36 13.84
C SER A 348 3.87 39.85 14.05
N LYS A 349 2.82 39.43 14.77
CA LYS A 349 2.56 38.01 14.99
C LYS A 349 2.14 37.31 13.69
N LYS A 350 1.30 37.94 12.86
CA LYS A 350 0.97 37.43 11.53
C LYS A 350 2.23 37.14 10.71
N ASN A 351 3.20 38.06 10.67
CA ASN A 351 4.42 37.87 9.88
C ASN A 351 5.39 36.83 10.49
N ALA A 352 5.31 36.58 11.80
CA ALA A 352 6.10 35.57 12.49
C ALA A 352 5.47 34.15 12.45
N SER A 353 4.15 34.05 12.35
CA SER A 353 3.42 32.78 12.28
C SER A 353 3.69 32.04 10.97
N LEU A 354 3.84 30.71 11.06
CA LEU A 354 3.90 29.86 9.89
C LEU A 354 2.56 29.94 9.12
N GLN A 355 2.66 30.21 7.83
CA GLN A 355 1.52 30.21 6.90
C GLN A 355 1.85 29.26 5.75
N THR A 356 0.88 28.44 5.35
CA THR A 356 1.04 27.43 4.31
C THR A 356 -0.04 27.56 3.24
N PHE A 357 0.35 27.31 2.00
CA PHE A 357 -0.56 27.13 0.86
C PHE A 357 -0.18 25.83 0.16
N ILE A 358 -1.18 24.98 -0.11
CA ILE A 358 -0.97 23.66 -0.70
C ILE A 358 -1.67 23.63 -2.07
N PRO A 359 -0.94 23.81 -3.18
CA PRO A 359 -1.50 23.68 -4.53
C PRO A 359 -1.75 22.21 -4.85
N TYR A 360 -2.81 21.63 -4.26
CA TYR A 360 -3.14 20.22 -4.37
C TYR A 360 -4.26 19.99 -5.39
N LYS A 361 -4.15 18.90 -6.17
CA LYS A 361 -5.11 18.51 -7.22
C LYS A 361 -5.44 19.67 -8.16
N GLU A 362 -6.69 20.13 -8.20
CA GLU A 362 -7.16 21.16 -9.12
C GLU A 362 -6.57 22.55 -8.83
N VAL A 363 -6.15 22.80 -7.57
CA VAL A 363 -5.55 24.08 -7.17
C VAL A 363 -4.16 24.26 -7.77
N LEU A 364 -3.47 23.16 -8.10
CA LEU A 364 -2.18 23.22 -8.80
C LEU A 364 -2.29 23.91 -10.16
N GLU A 365 -3.36 23.63 -10.90
CA GLU A 365 -3.62 24.28 -12.18
C GLU A 365 -3.88 25.79 -12.02
N LEU A 366 -4.61 26.20 -10.97
CA LEU A 366 -4.83 27.61 -10.67
C LEU A 366 -3.52 28.32 -10.32
N TYR A 367 -2.64 27.65 -9.56
CA TYR A 367 -1.32 28.18 -9.26
C TYR A 367 -0.48 28.37 -10.51
N ASP A 368 -0.45 27.38 -11.40
CA ASP A 368 0.33 27.43 -12.65
C ASP A 368 -0.19 28.47 -13.65
N ARG A 369 -1.47 28.83 -13.57
CA ARG A 369 -2.08 29.94 -14.32
C ARG A 369 -1.73 31.33 -13.78
N GLY A 370 -0.93 31.41 -12.70
CA GLY A 370 -0.40 32.67 -12.19
C GLY A 370 -1.10 33.22 -10.94
N LEU A 371 -1.72 32.36 -10.12
CA LEU A 371 -2.22 32.75 -8.80
C LEU A 371 -1.09 33.37 -7.97
N ASP A 372 -1.27 34.63 -7.57
CA ASP A 372 -0.26 35.35 -6.79
C ASP A 372 -0.32 34.93 -5.31
N ILE A 373 0.73 34.28 -4.83
CA ILE A 373 0.87 33.85 -3.44
C ILE A 373 1.85 34.78 -2.72
N PRO A 374 1.44 35.42 -1.60
CA PRO A 374 2.31 36.32 -0.85
C PRO A 374 3.65 35.69 -0.45
N GLU A 375 4.76 36.40 -0.62
CA GLU A 375 6.13 35.90 -0.49
C GLU A 375 6.46 35.17 0.82
N GLY A 376 5.82 35.55 1.94
CA GLY A 376 6.03 34.92 3.25
C GLY A 376 5.24 33.62 3.50
N VAL A 377 4.39 33.18 2.55
CA VAL A 377 3.62 31.94 2.65
C VAL A 377 4.45 30.78 2.08
N THR A 378 4.54 29.70 2.86
CA THR A 378 5.23 28.45 2.48
C THR A 378 4.40 27.69 1.45
N LEU A 379 4.99 27.30 0.32
CA LEU A 379 4.34 26.42 -0.65
C LEU A 379 4.60 24.96 -0.28
N ILE A 380 3.56 24.13 -0.13
CA ILE A 380 3.70 22.70 0.17
C ILE A 380 3.47 21.86 -1.08
N TRP A 381 4.48 21.13 -1.52
CA TRP A 381 4.44 20.25 -2.68
C TRP A 381 4.05 18.85 -2.26
N ALA A 382 3.07 18.25 -2.96
CA ALA A 382 2.61 16.90 -2.67
C ALA A 382 3.23 15.87 -3.62
N ASN A 383 3.42 14.64 -3.14
CA ASN A 383 3.54 13.48 -4.01
C ASN A 383 2.17 13.12 -4.63
N ASP A 384 2.14 12.12 -5.50
CA ASP A 384 0.93 11.61 -6.17
C ASP A 384 0.08 10.68 -5.29
N ASN A 385 0.29 10.72 -3.97
CA ASN A 385 -0.28 9.82 -2.97
C ASN A 385 0.31 8.40 -2.93
N PHE A 386 1.20 8.01 -3.86
CA PHE A 386 1.82 6.67 -3.93
C PHE A 386 3.35 6.70 -3.77
N GLY A 387 3.90 7.84 -3.35
CA GLY A 387 5.32 8.03 -3.11
C GLY A 387 6.02 8.88 -4.17
N HIS A 388 5.42 9.10 -5.34
CA HIS A 388 6.11 9.79 -6.44
C HIS A 388 5.88 11.29 -6.40
N MET A 389 6.94 12.09 -6.26
CA MET A 389 6.81 13.55 -6.27
C MET A 389 6.26 14.04 -7.62
N ARG A 390 5.15 14.78 -7.59
CA ARG A 390 4.49 15.32 -8.81
C ARG A 390 5.33 16.39 -9.50
N ARG A 391 5.98 17.25 -8.71
CA ARG A 391 7.01 18.20 -9.15
C ARG A 391 7.83 18.74 -7.99
N TYR A 392 8.93 19.40 -8.33
CA TYR A 392 9.78 20.14 -7.40
C TYR A 392 9.76 21.65 -7.72
N PRO A 393 10.03 22.53 -6.74
CA PRO A 393 9.99 23.97 -6.98
C PRO A 393 11.02 24.43 -8.01
N ASN A 394 10.58 25.29 -8.93
CA ASN A 394 11.44 25.91 -9.93
C ASN A 394 12.37 26.98 -9.32
N GLU A 395 13.21 27.60 -10.14
CA GLU A 395 14.19 28.58 -9.67
C GLU A 395 13.56 29.76 -8.93
N LYS A 396 12.43 30.29 -9.40
CA LYS A 396 11.72 31.41 -8.75
C LYS A 396 11.11 30.97 -7.42
N GLU A 397 10.49 29.80 -7.37
CA GLU A 397 9.86 29.24 -6.18
C GLU A 397 10.87 28.93 -5.08
N ARG A 398 12.10 28.52 -5.43
CA ARG A 398 13.19 28.28 -4.46
C ARG A 398 13.67 29.55 -3.76
N GLN A 399 13.50 30.73 -4.36
CA GLN A 399 13.95 32.01 -3.80
C GLN A 399 12.92 32.68 -2.87
N ARG A 400 11.71 32.10 -2.74
CA ARG A 400 10.64 32.68 -1.93
C ARG A 400 10.99 32.70 -0.46
N SER A 401 10.68 33.79 0.23
CA SER A 401 11.02 33.97 1.65
C SER A 401 10.28 33.00 2.59
N GLY A 402 9.06 32.58 2.22
CA GLY A 402 8.30 31.55 2.93
C GLY A 402 8.89 30.14 2.76
N GLY A 403 9.73 29.93 1.74
CA GLY A 403 10.30 28.64 1.42
C GLY A 403 9.27 27.62 0.92
N ASN A 404 9.69 26.35 0.92
CA ASN A 404 8.93 25.23 0.36
C ASN A 404 8.86 24.08 1.37
N GLY A 405 7.71 23.41 1.44
CA GLY A 405 7.48 22.20 2.22
C GLY A 405 6.97 21.03 1.39
N LEU A 406 6.85 19.88 2.03
CA LEU A 406 6.57 18.57 1.44
C LEU A 406 5.36 17.95 2.15
N TYR A 407 4.38 17.49 1.38
CA TYR A 407 3.35 16.56 1.83
C TYR A 407 3.55 15.19 1.17
N TYR A 408 3.81 14.16 1.98
CA TYR A 408 4.12 12.81 1.50
C TYR A 408 3.13 11.80 2.08
N HIS A 409 2.99 10.64 1.45
CA HIS A 409 2.00 9.61 1.83
C HIS A 409 2.62 8.25 2.04
N ASN A 410 2.29 7.61 3.17
CA ASN A 410 2.45 6.17 3.43
C ASN A 410 1.10 5.48 3.76
N SER A 411 0.00 6.22 3.65
CA SER A 411 -1.39 5.79 3.77
C SER A 411 -2.21 6.65 2.82
N TYR A 412 -3.20 6.06 2.14
CA TYR A 412 -4.08 6.82 1.26
C TYR A 412 -5.45 6.17 1.08
N TRP A 413 -6.49 6.91 1.43
CA TRP A 413 -7.87 6.64 1.02
C TRP A 413 -8.14 7.30 -0.34
N ALA A 414 -8.07 6.49 -1.40
CA ALA A 414 -8.24 6.95 -2.78
C ALA A 414 -9.71 7.11 -3.15
N ALA A 415 -10.01 7.98 -4.14
CA ALA A 415 -11.37 8.31 -4.58
C ALA A 415 -12.27 7.08 -4.88
N PRO A 416 -13.60 7.20 -4.69
CA PRO A 416 -14.52 6.08 -4.83
C PRO A 416 -14.46 5.49 -6.24
N GLY A 417 -14.66 4.18 -6.37
CA GLY A 417 -14.69 3.49 -7.66
C GLY A 417 -13.32 3.19 -8.27
N THR A 418 -12.22 3.76 -7.74
CA THR A 418 -10.88 3.59 -8.32
C THR A 418 -10.19 2.28 -7.89
N GLY A 419 -10.50 1.77 -6.69
CA GLY A 419 -9.83 0.60 -6.11
C GLY A 419 -8.37 0.83 -5.71
N MET A 420 -7.96 2.10 -5.55
CA MET A 420 -6.54 2.48 -5.36
C MET A 420 -6.14 2.71 -3.89
N SER A 421 -7.06 2.59 -2.92
CA SER A 421 -6.73 2.79 -1.50
C SER A 421 -5.68 1.78 -1.01
N TYR A 422 -4.81 2.21 -0.10
CA TYR A 422 -3.89 1.34 0.64
C TYR A 422 -3.76 1.86 2.07
N LEU A 423 -4.34 1.12 3.01
CA LEU A 423 -4.59 1.58 4.38
C LEU A 423 -4.18 0.54 5.42
N PHE A 424 -3.91 -0.71 5.01
CA PHE A 424 -3.58 -1.79 5.95
C PHE A 424 -2.07 -1.81 6.26
N ILE A 425 -1.22 -1.82 5.23
CA ILE A 425 0.23 -1.75 5.41
C ILE A 425 0.88 -0.86 4.35
N ASN A 426 1.98 -0.19 4.71
CA ASN A 426 2.86 0.41 3.71
C ASN A 426 3.83 -0.63 3.14
N SER A 427 3.92 -0.66 1.82
CA SER A 427 4.93 -1.44 1.08
C SER A 427 5.86 -0.59 0.23
N ILE A 428 5.69 0.75 0.23
CA ILE A 428 6.61 1.65 -0.48
C ILE A 428 8.03 1.44 0.09
N PRO A 429 9.03 1.06 -0.72
CA PRO A 429 10.36 0.80 -0.22
C PRO A 429 10.99 2.04 0.44
N LEU A 430 11.66 1.86 1.58
CA LEU A 430 12.41 2.96 2.20
C LEU A 430 13.45 3.56 1.25
N ALA A 431 14.03 2.78 0.32
CA ALA A 431 14.92 3.31 -0.72
C ALA A 431 14.22 4.27 -1.70
N HIS A 432 12.94 4.04 -2.00
CA HIS A 432 12.12 4.98 -2.77
C HIS A 432 11.90 6.26 -1.97
N THR A 433 11.44 6.13 -0.73
CA THR A 433 11.24 7.28 0.17
C THR A 433 12.53 8.08 0.37
N GLU A 434 13.66 7.41 0.62
CA GLU A 434 14.99 8.03 0.73
C GLU A 434 15.31 8.90 -0.49
N ASN A 435 15.15 8.33 -1.69
CA ASN A 435 15.44 9.01 -2.94
C ASN A 435 14.54 10.24 -3.13
N GLU A 436 13.24 10.14 -2.85
CA GLU A 436 12.30 11.26 -2.96
C GLU A 436 12.56 12.37 -1.93
N LEU A 437 12.88 12.01 -0.69
CA LEU A 437 13.24 12.98 0.36
C LEU A 437 14.56 13.69 0.04
N LYS A 438 15.55 12.96 -0.47
CA LYS A 438 16.82 13.52 -0.94
C LYS A 438 16.58 14.54 -2.07
N LYS A 439 15.88 14.14 -3.13
CA LYS A 439 15.52 15.02 -4.25
C LYS A 439 14.74 16.26 -3.79
N SER A 440 13.81 16.08 -2.85
CA SER A 440 13.04 17.18 -2.26
C SER A 440 13.93 18.19 -1.54
N TYR A 441 14.83 17.72 -0.67
CA TYR A 441 15.75 18.58 0.07
C TYR A 441 16.73 19.32 -0.86
N GLU A 442 17.32 18.60 -1.82
CA GLU A 442 18.28 19.15 -2.79
C GLU A 442 17.60 20.18 -3.71
N SER A 443 16.31 19.99 -4.01
CA SER A 443 15.49 20.93 -4.79
C SER A 443 14.93 22.11 -3.97
N GLY A 444 15.31 22.27 -2.70
CA GLY A 444 14.95 23.44 -1.88
C GLY A 444 13.67 23.30 -1.04
N ILE A 445 13.11 22.09 -0.93
CA ILE A 445 11.98 21.79 -0.04
C ILE A 445 12.49 21.53 1.37
N ARG A 446 12.71 22.60 2.15
CA ARG A 446 13.43 22.56 3.44
C ARG A 446 12.67 23.16 4.63
N LYS A 447 11.49 23.75 4.40
CA LYS A 447 10.75 24.48 5.43
C LYS A 447 9.93 23.55 6.33
N LEU A 448 9.10 22.70 5.73
CA LEU A 448 8.15 21.84 6.44
C LEU A 448 8.01 20.49 5.73
N TRP A 449 8.15 19.38 6.44
CA TRP A 449 7.86 18.04 5.93
C TRP A 449 6.76 17.39 6.77
N ILE A 450 5.68 16.95 6.11
CA ILE A 450 4.50 16.34 6.73
C ILE A 450 4.19 15.00 6.03
N LEU A 451 4.03 13.94 6.82
CA LEU A 451 3.75 12.58 6.33
C LEU A 451 2.33 12.16 6.71
N ASN A 452 1.52 11.75 5.73
CA ASN A 452 0.29 11.01 5.99
C ASN A 452 0.63 9.61 6.52
N VAL A 453 0.22 9.34 7.77
CA VAL A 453 0.48 8.08 8.49
C VAL A 453 -0.78 7.28 8.77
N GLY A 454 -1.90 7.58 8.10
CA GLY A 454 -3.14 6.86 8.36
C GLY A 454 -3.58 7.01 9.84
N GLY A 455 -4.17 5.94 10.38
CA GLY A 455 -4.48 5.76 11.80
C GLY A 455 -3.27 5.49 12.72
N LEU A 456 -2.07 6.00 12.39
CA LEU A 456 -0.79 5.88 13.13
C LEU A 456 -0.09 4.51 13.01
N LYS A 457 -0.78 3.40 13.32
CA LYS A 457 -0.21 2.03 13.24
C LYS A 457 -0.72 1.33 11.98
N PRO A 458 0.06 0.45 11.33
CA PRO A 458 1.38 -0.09 11.70
C PRO A 458 2.53 0.54 10.87
N LEU A 459 2.70 1.87 10.96
CA LEU A 459 3.69 2.63 10.16
C LEU A 459 4.91 3.10 10.94
N GLU A 460 5.29 2.38 12.00
CA GLU A 460 6.31 2.83 12.95
C GLU A 460 7.68 3.05 12.29
N GLN A 461 8.14 2.06 11.52
CA GLN A 461 9.42 2.12 10.79
C GLN A 461 9.44 3.28 9.79
N ASP A 462 8.37 3.42 9.01
CA ASP A 462 8.26 4.42 7.96
C ASP A 462 8.18 5.84 8.52
N MET A 463 7.45 6.02 9.62
CA MET A 463 7.32 7.29 10.33
C MET A 463 8.63 7.73 10.94
N GLU A 464 9.36 6.83 11.62
CA GLU A 464 10.68 7.17 12.16
C GLU A 464 11.68 7.48 11.04
N PHE A 465 11.69 6.71 9.95
CA PHE A 465 12.56 6.98 8.81
C PHE A 465 12.33 8.37 8.22
N PHE A 466 11.07 8.75 8.00
CA PHE A 466 10.71 10.06 7.44
C PHE A 466 11.11 11.22 8.37
N LEU A 467 10.76 11.13 9.66
CA LEU A 467 11.04 12.20 10.62
C LEU A 467 12.55 12.35 10.88
N ARG A 468 13.28 11.23 11.00
CA ARG A 468 14.74 11.24 11.13
C ARG A 468 15.41 11.75 9.85
N SER A 469 14.87 11.43 8.68
CA SER A 469 15.34 12.03 7.41
C SER A 469 15.18 13.55 7.40
N GLY A 470 14.07 14.10 7.92
CA GLY A 470 13.91 15.55 8.07
C GLY A 470 14.94 16.19 9.02
N TRP A 471 15.42 15.44 10.03
CA TRP A 471 16.50 15.87 10.91
C TRP A 471 17.88 15.81 10.21
N GLU A 472 18.12 14.79 9.39
CA GLU A 472 19.42 14.46 8.79
C GLU A 472 19.63 14.95 7.34
N ALA A 473 18.59 15.44 6.66
CA ALA A 473 18.61 15.69 5.22
C ALA A 473 19.77 16.58 4.74
N GLY A 474 20.12 17.61 5.51
CA GLY A 474 21.20 18.56 5.21
C GLY A 474 22.58 18.17 5.72
N LYS A 475 22.74 16.98 6.30
CA LYS A 475 24.01 16.48 6.84
C LYS A 475 24.71 15.60 5.80
N GLU A 476 26.04 15.60 5.82
CA GLU A 476 26.87 14.74 4.96
C GLU A 476 26.71 13.26 5.34
N GLU A 477 26.66 12.98 6.63
CA GLU A 477 26.46 11.66 7.20
C GLU A 477 25.12 11.57 7.94
N GLY A 478 24.54 10.37 8.00
CA GLY A 478 23.28 10.09 8.68
C GLY A 478 22.84 8.65 8.44
N MET A 479 22.07 8.08 9.36
CA MET A 479 21.59 6.70 9.21
C MET A 479 20.56 6.57 8.09
N THR A 480 19.80 7.63 7.80
CA THR A 480 18.77 7.59 6.75
C THR A 480 19.30 7.87 5.34
N LYS A 481 20.62 8.04 5.18
CA LYS A 481 21.30 8.17 3.88
C LYS A 481 21.47 6.82 3.16
N ASN A 482 21.07 5.74 3.82
CA ASN A 482 21.00 4.41 3.26
C ASN A 482 19.89 3.63 3.97
N ALA A 483 18.83 3.30 3.24
CA ALA A 483 17.68 2.58 3.77
C ALA A 483 18.05 1.26 4.49
N SER A 484 18.95 0.46 3.93
CA SER A 484 19.38 -0.80 4.55
C SER A 484 20.10 -0.57 5.89
N GLN A 485 20.99 0.43 5.93
CA GLN A 485 21.71 0.80 7.16
C GLN A 485 20.76 1.32 8.24
N PHE A 486 19.73 2.07 7.85
CA PHE A 486 18.68 2.49 8.78
C PHE A 486 17.95 1.28 9.36
N VAL A 487 17.47 0.34 8.53
CA VAL A 487 16.75 -0.85 9.03
C VAL A 487 17.63 -1.66 9.97
N GLU A 488 18.89 -1.88 9.62
CA GLU A 488 19.85 -2.57 10.49
C GLU A 488 19.97 -1.89 11.85
N SER A 489 20.22 -0.59 11.85
CA SER A 489 20.43 0.21 13.06
C SER A 489 19.17 0.27 13.91
N TRP A 490 18.01 0.44 13.26
CA TRP A 490 16.71 0.54 13.91
C TRP A 490 16.29 -0.77 14.59
N ILE A 491 16.55 -1.92 13.96
CA ILE A 491 16.33 -3.23 14.57
C ILE A 491 17.25 -3.45 15.77
N ASN A 492 18.55 -3.16 15.62
CA ASN A 492 19.51 -3.34 16.70
C ASN A 492 19.30 -2.35 17.87
N ALA A 493 18.70 -1.18 17.59
CA ALA A 493 18.31 -0.22 18.61
C ALA A 493 17.14 -0.73 19.47
N ASN A 494 16.15 -1.39 18.87
CA ASN A 494 14.93 -1.81 19.54
C ASN A 494 14.97 -3.26 20.08
N PHE A 495 15.73 -4.15 19.46
CA PHE A 495 15.71 -5.59 19.74
C PHE A 495 17.11 -6.16 20.05
N SER A 496 17.13 -7.23 20.83
CA SER A 496 18.33 -7.97 21.20
C SER A 496 18.83 -8.87 20.05
N GLY A 497 20.07 -9.36 20.17
CA GLY A 497 20.60 -10.40 19.27
C GLY A 497 21.34 -9.94 18.01
N ASN A 498 21.37 -8.63 17.73
CA ASN A 498 22.04 -8.05 16.55
C ASN A 498 21.55 -8.62 15.20
N HIS A 499 20.25 -8.87 15.07
CA HIS A 499 19.65 -9.39 13.84
C HIS A 499 19.51 -8.36 12.71
N GLY A 500 19.91 -7.09 12.94
CA GLY A 500 19.72 -5.98 12.01
C GLY A 500 20.14 -6.25 10.55
N PRO A 501 21.33 -6.79 10.25
CA PRO A 501 21.74 -7.05 8.87
C PRO A 501 20.81 -8.04 8.14
N GLU A 502 20.41 -9.10 8.83
CA GLU A 502 19.48 -10.08 8.27
C GLU A 502 18.10 -9.46 8.06
N VAL A 503 17.59 -8.73 9.06
CA VAL A 503 16.27 -8.07 8.96
C VAL A 503 16.23 -7.01 7.85
N ALA A 504 17.34 -6.32 7.57
CA ALA A 504 17.45 -5.39 6.45
C ALA A 504 17.28 -6.09 5.08
N GLU A 505 17.88 -7.28 4.92
CA GLU A 505 17.69 -8.12 3.73
C GLU A 505 16.22 -8.60 3.60
N LEU A 506 15.63 -9.06 4.71
CA LEU A 506 14.22 -9.47 4.76
C LEU A 506 13.29 -8.31 4.40
N TYR A 507 13.56 -7.10 4.90
CA TYR A 507 12.81 -5.89 4.60
C TYR A 507 12.89 -5.53 3.12
N GLU A 508 14.10 -5.51 2.54
CA GLU A 508 14.27 -5.16 1.13
C GLU A 508 13.48 -6.13 0.24
N THR A 509 13.57 -7.43 0.51
CA THR A 509 12.78 -8.44 -0.22
C THR A 509 11.27 -8.23 0.00
N PHE A 510 10.81 -8.00 1.22
CA PHE A 510 9.41 -7.69 1.51
C PHE A 510 8.93 -6.49 0.70
N ALA A 511 9.66 -5.37 0.73
CA ALA A 511 9.26 -4.13 0.10
C ALA A 511 9.24 -4.28 -1.43
N GLN A 512 10.28 -4.87 -2.01
CA GLN A 512 10.36 -5.04 -3.47
C GLN A 512 9.32 -6.03 -3.99
N VAL A 513 9.11 -7.15 -3.30
CA VAL A 513 8.10 -8.12 -3.71
C VAL A 513 6.71 -7.52 -3.49
N THR A 514 6.40 -7.04 -2.29
CA THR A 514 5.05 -6.55 -1.97
C THR A 514 4.69 -5.29 -2.74
N ASN A 515 5.59 -4.34 -2.98
CA ASN A 515 5.22 -3.09 -3.67
C ASN A 515 4.91 -3.26 -5.16
N VAL A 516 5.36 -4.33 -5.83
CA VAL A 516 4.95 -4.62 -7.22
C VAL A 516 3.42 -4.61 -7.35
N ARG A 517 2.74 -5.12 -6.31
CA ARG A 517 1.30 -5.07 -6.16
C ARG A 517 0.96 -5.05 -4.67
N LYS A 518 0.55 -3.90 -4.15
CA LYS A 518 0.11 -3.75 -2.76
C LYS A 518 -0.96 -4.80 -2.44
N ILE A 519 -0.99 -5.28 -1.20
CA ILE A 519 -1.89 -6.40 -0.83
C ILE A 519 -3.37 -6.00 -0.95
N GLU A 520 -3.66 -4.73 -0.71
CA GLU A 520 -4.97 -4.11 -0.88
C GLU A 520 -5.40 -4.03 -2.36
N HIS A 521 -4.44 -4.02 -3.28
CA HIS A 521 -4.68 -3.94 -4.72
C HIS A 521 -4.74 -5.32 -5.38
N MET A 522 -4.57 -6.41 -4.63
CA MET A 522 -4.55 -7.76 -5.19
C MET A 522 -5.85 -8.08 -5.94
N GLN A 523 -5.68 -8.68 -7.12
CA GLN A 523 -6.76 -9.12 -8.01
C GLN A 523 -6.37 -10.49 -8.57
N SER A 524 -7.37 -11.24 -9.04
CA SER A 524 -7.13 -12.52 -9.71
C SER A 524 -6.35 -12.35 -11.01
N ASN A 525 -5.45 -13.29 -11.29
CA ASN A 525 -4.62 -13.40 -12.50
C ASN A 525 -3.65 -12.23 -12.76
N VAL A 526 -3.30 -11.45 -11.73
CA VAL A 526 -2.33 -10.34 -11.85
C VAL A 526 -0.91 -10.85 -12.15
N PHE A 527 -0.55 -12.03 -11.63
CA PHE A 527 0.74 -12.67 -11.86
C PHE A 527 0.54 -13.99 -12.59
N SER A 528 1.24 -14.20 -13.70
CA SER A 528 1.05 -15.41 -14.50
C SER A 528 1.59 -16.66 -13.80
N GLN A 529 0.93 -17.80 -14.00
CA GLN A 529 1.40 -19.11 -13.53
C GLN A 529 1.94 -19.99 -14.68
N THR A 530 1.87 -19.51 -15.92
CA THR A 530 2.20 -20.29 -17.13
C THR A 530 3.06 -19.54 -18.14
N VAL A 531 2.96 -18.20 -18.20
CA VAL A 531 3.67 -17.36 -19.18
C VAL A 531 5.07 -17.01 -18.67
N LEU A 532 6.09 -17.33 -19.47
CA LEU A 532 7.51 -17.16 -19.15
C LEU A 532 7.90 -17.83 -17.82
N GLY A 533 7.29 -18.99 -17.58
CA GLY A 533 7.40 -19.76 -16.34
C GLY A 533 6.25 -19.51 -15.38
N ASP A 534 6.55 -19.48 -14.08
CA ASP A 534 5.58 -19.31 -13.00
C ASP A 534 5.92 -18.05 -12.18
N GLU A 535 5.51 -16.90 -12.70
CA GLU A 535 5.76 -15.60 -12.09
C GLU A 535 5.21 -15.51 -10.66
N ALA A 536 3.98 -15.98 -10.47
CA ALA A 536 3.33 -15.99 -9.18
C ALA A 536 4.01 -16.97 -8.21
N GLY A 537 4.47 -18.12 -8.69
CA GLY A 537 5.19 -19.10 -7.86
C GLY A 537 6.56 -18.59 -7.38
N ARG A 538 7.33 -17.93 -8.26
CA ARG A 538 8.59 -17.27 -7.87
C ARG A 538 8.37 -16.24 -6.76
N ARG A 539 7.31 -15.45 -6.89
CA ARG A 539 6.91 -14.47 -5.88
C ARG A 539 6.64 -15.13 -4.53
N LEU A 540 5.86 -16.22 -4.48
CA LEU A 540 5.55 -16.91 -3.23
C LEU A 540 6.77 -17.54 -2.58
N MET A 541 7.70 -18.10 -3.34
CA MET A 541 8.91 -18.68 -2.76
C MET A 541 9.80 -17.65 -2.07
N ARG A 542 9.89 -16.43 -2.60
CA ARG A 542 10.58 -15.33 -1.92
C ARG A 542 9.86 -14.90 -0.63
N LEU A 543 8.51 -14.88 -0.65
CA LEU A 543 7.73 -14.59 0.55
C LEU A 543 7.85 -15.69 1.61
N GLU A 544 7.89 -16.97 1.20
CA GLU A 544 8.11 -18.11 2.10
C GLU A 544 9.49 -18.04 2.77
N ASP A 545 10.56 -17.72 2.02
CA ASP A 545 11.90 -17.56 2.60
C ASP A 545 11.91 -16.50 3.72
N ILE A 546 11.40 -15.30 3.45
CA ILE A 546 11.40 -14.22 4.43
C ILE A 546 10.43 -14.46 5.58
N PHE A 547 9.32 -15.17 5.34
CA PHE A 547 8.38 -15.58 6.39
C PHE A 547 9.06 -16.53 7.38
N ARG A 548 9.76 -17.55 6.88
CA ARG A 548 10.43 -18.54 7.76
C ARG A 548 11.61 -17.95 8.51
N ARG A 549 12.46 -17.18 7.82
CA ARG A 549 13.62 -16.49 8.45
C ARG A 549 13.16 -15.46 9.48
N GLY A 550 12.13 -14.68 9.16
CA GLY A 550 11.53 -13.71 10.09
C GLY A 550 10.95 -14.37 11.35
N ASN A 551 10.25 -15.50 11.20
CA ASN A 551 9.76 -16.29 12.34
C ASN A 551 10.91 -16.87 13.17
N ALA A 552 11.99 -17.36 12.53
CA ALA A 552 13.16 -17.86 13.24
C ALA A 552 13.81 -16.77 14.12
N ILE A 553 13.92 -15.54 13.61
CA ILE A 553 14.40 -14.38 14.37
C ILE A 553 13.46 -14.09 15.54
N MET A 554 12.14 -14.01 15.32
CA MET A 554 11.18 -13.77 16.40
C MET A 554 11.31 -14.81 17.53
N TYR A 555 11.48 -16.10 17.18
CA TYR A 555 11.64 -17.14 18.19
C TYR A 555 13.00 -17.11 18.91
N SER A 556 14.05 -16.54 18.31
CA SER A 556 15.32 -16.31 19.00
C SER A 556 15.31 -15.09 19.94
N LEU A 557 14.36 -14.16 19.76
CA LEU A 557 14.22 -13.01 20.66
C LEU A 557 13.70 -13.41 22.06
N PRO A 558 14.10 -12.65 23.10
CA PRO A 558 13.47 -12.74 24.42
C PRO A 558 11.95 -12.58 24.33
N VAL A 559 11.20 -13.31 25.16
CA VAL A 559 9.72 -13.34 25.10
C VAL A 559 9.10 -11.94 25.14
N GLN A 560 9.64 -11.06 25.98
CA GLN A 560 9.17 -9.68 26.12
C GLN A 560 9.36 -8.81 24.87
N GLU A 561 10.27 -9.16 23.96
CA GLU A 561 10.53 -8.42 22.73
C GLU A 561 9.67 -8.90 21.54
N ARG A 562 9.08 -10.10 21.63
CA ARG A 562 8.42 -10.75 20.49
C ARG A 562 7.20 -10.01 20.00
N ALA A 563 6.35 -9.50 20.90
CA ALA A 563 5.17 -8.73 20.53
C ALA A 563 5.55 -7.43 19.81
N ALA A 564 6.58 -6.72 20.31
CA ALA A 564 7.10 -5.51 19.68
C ALA A 564 7.72 -5.80 18.30
N PHE A 565 8.56 -6.83 18.18
CA PHE A 565 9.14 -7.22 16.89
C PHE A 565 8.07 -7.64 15.88
N PHE A 566 7.05 -8.37 16.35
CA PHE A 566 5.95 -8.79 15.51
C PHE A 566 5.16 -7.60 14.96
N GLN A 567 4.69 -6.71 15.84
CA GLN A 567 3.83 -5.61 15.42
C GLN A 567 4.56 -4.56 14.58
N MET A 568 5.85 -4.31 14.87
CA MET A 568 6.64 -3.27 14.18
C MET A 568 7.27 -3.75 12.86
N PHE A 569 7.47 -5.06 12.70
CA PHE A 569 8.21 -5.61 11.55
C PHE A 569 7.58 -6.86 10.93
N LEU A 570 7.37 -7.93 11.70
CA LEU A 570 7.08 -9.23 11.11
C LEU A 570 5.62 -9.37 10.62
N MET A 571 4.67 -8.65 11.21
CA MET A 571 3.25 -8.70 10.85
C MET A 571 3.01 -8.38 9.38
N LYS A 572 3.67 -7.36 8.81
CA LYS A 572 3.54 -7.01 7.38
C LYS A 572 4.04 -8.10 6.44
N ILE A 573 5.08 -8.85 6.84
CA ILE A 573 5.53 -10.03 6.09
C ILE A 573 4.45 -11.12 6.15
N HIS A 574 3.86 -11.37 7.33
CA HIS A 574 2.79 -12.36 7.47
C HIS A 574 1.53 -11.97 6.67
N ALA A 575 1.13 -10.70 6.70
CA ALA A 575 0.03 -10.17 5.90
C ALA A 575 0.25 -10.36 4.39
N SER A 576 1.47 -10.07 3.91
CA SER A 576 1.87 -10.30 2.51
C SER A 576 1.90 -11.79 2.18
N TYR A 577 2.46 -12.62 3.05
CA TYR A 577 2.53 -14.07 2.89
C TYR A 577 1.14 -14.70 2.72
N TYR A 578 0.22 -14.44 3.64
CA TYR A 578 -1.12 -15.04 3.60
C TYR A 578 -1.94 -14.54 2.40
N THR A 579 -1.97 -13.22 2.16
CA THR A 579 -2.77 -12.65 1.06
C THR A 579 -2.27 -13.11 -0.31
N ASN A 580 -0.95 -13.14 -0.55
CA ASN A 580 -0.44 -13.59 -1.85
C ASN A 580 -0.69 -15.09 -2.07
N HIS A 581 -0.58 -15.94 -1.05
CA HIS A 581 -0.94 -17.35 -1.17
C HIS A 581 -2.45 -17.55 -1.39
N GLU A 582 -3.28 -16.77 -0.69
CA GLU A 582 -4.74 -16.79 -0.85
C GLU A 582 -5.12 -16.59 -2.32
N PHE A 583 -4.56 -15.55 -2.97
CA PHE A 583 -4.81 -15.25 -4.38
C PHE A 583 -4.16 -16.27 -5.33
N TYR A 584 -2.93 -16.71 -5.08
CA TYR A 584 -2.27 -17.73 -5.91
C TYR A 584 -3.09 -19.02 -5.98
N PHE A 585 -3.56 -19.52 -4.84
CA PHE A 585 -4.38 -20.73 -4.80
C PHE A 585 -5.75 -20.51 -5.43
N ALA A 586 -6.36 -19.33 -5.28
CA ALA A 586 -7.60 -19.00 -5.96
C ALA A 586 -7.42 -19.03 -7.50
N ASP A 587 -6.38 -18.39 -8.02
CA ASP A 587 -6.06 -18.39 -9.45
C ASP A 587 -5.70 -19.80 -9.94
N ARG A 588 -4.98 -20.57 -9.12
CA ARG A 588 -4.64 -21.97 -9.43
C ARG A 588 -5.87 -22.86 -9.50
N SER A 589 -6.89 -22.61 -8.67
CA SER A 589 -8.17 -23.33 -8.76
C SER A 589 -8.87 -23.09 -10.09
N THR A 590 -8.84 -21.85 -10.59
CA THR A 590 -9.40 -21.47 -11.89
C THR A 590 -8.63 -22.13 -13.03
N LEU A 591 -7.30 -22.02 -13.03
CA LEU A 591 -6.45 -22.68 -14.03
C LEU A 591 -6.64 -24.21 -14.04
N SER A 592 -6.73 -24.82 -12.86
CA SER A 592 -6.97 -26.27 -12.72
C SER A 592 -8.32 -26.67 -13.29
N TYR A 593 -9.37 -25.89 -13.02
CA TYR A 593 -10.70 -26.12 -13.58
C TYR A 593 -10.67 -26.06 -15.11
N GLU A 594 -10.04 -25.03 -15.68
CA GLU A 594 -9.94 -24.83 -17.14
C GLU A 594 -9.16 -25.96 -17.83
N ARG A 595 -8.15 -26.53 -17.16
CA ARG A 595 -7.39 -27.69 -17.65
C ARG A 595 -8.12 -29.03 -17.50
N GLY A 596 -9.24 -29.06 -16.78
CA GLY A 596 -9.97 -30.28 -16.47
C GLY A 596 -9.46 -31.03 -15.24
N ASN A 597 -8.53 -30.45 -14.47
CA ASN A 597 -7.96 -31.05 -13.26
C ASN A 597 -8.88 -30.82 -12.05
N MET A 598 -10.07 -31.42 -12.07
CA MET A 598 -11.17 -31.05 -11.16
C MET A 598 -10.87 -31.29 -9.67
N GLN A 599 -10.15 -32.38 -9.33
CA GLN A 599 -9.68 -32.59 -7.94
C GLN A 599 -8.69 -31.50 -7.50
N ALA A 600 -7.85 -31.00 -8.41
CA ALA A 600 -6.94 -29.90 -8.12
C ALA A 600 -7.70 -28.58 -7.91
N ALA A 601 -8.74 -28.33 -8.72
CA ALA A 601 -9.60 -27.16 -8.56
C ALA A 601 -10.21 -27.08 -7.15
N ASP A 602 -10.83 -28.17 -6.67
CA ASP A 602 -11.35 -28.26 -5.29
C ASP A 602 -10.24 -28.08 -4.24
N ARG A 603 -9.10 -28.75 -4.43
CA ARG A 603 -7.97 -28.67 -3.50
C ARG A 603 -7.47 -27.23 -3.34
N TYR A 604 -7.34 -26.48 -4.42
CA TYR A 604 -6.83 -25.12 -4.36
C TYR A 604 -7.86 -24.12 -3.80
N VAL A 605 -9.16 -24.40 -3.91
CA VAL A 605 -10.20 -23.65 -3.18
C VAL A 605 -9.99 -23.80 -1.67
N GLU A 606 -9.81 -25.03 -1.18
CA GLU A 606 -9.54 -25.29 0.25
C GLU A 606 -8.28 -24.57 0.74
N LEU A 607 -7.20 -24.60 -0.06
CA LEU A 607 -5.94 -23.96 0.30
C LEU A 607 -6.05 -22.43 0.36
N SER A 608 -6.80 -21.83 -0.56
CA SER A 608 -7.09 -20.40 -0.55
C SER A 608 -7.90 -20.01 0.70
N ILE A 609 -8.97 -20.75 1.01
CA ILE A 609 -9.78 -20.56 2.23
C ILE A 609 -8.92 -20.65 3.49
N LYS A 610 -8.05 -21.66 3.57
CA LYS A 610 -7.18 -21.89 4.73
C LYS A 610 -6.21 -20.72 4.96
N MET A 611 -5.68 -20.12 3.90
CA MET A 611 -4.83 -18.93 3.99
C MET A 611 -5.60 -17.70 4.50
N ALA A 612 -6.83 -17.50 4.03
CA ALA A 612 -7.71 -16.46 4.55
C ALA A 612 -7.93 -16.64 6.07
N ASP A 613 -8.18 -17.87 6.54
CA ASP A 613 -8.41 -18.13 7.96
C ASP A 613 -7.17 -17.87 8.83
N TYR A 614 -5.96 -18.19 8.35
CA TYR A 614 -4.72 -17.86 9.05
C TYR A 614 -4.46 -16.35 9.14
N LYS A 615 -4.76 -15.60 8.06
CA LYS A 615 -4.74 -14.13 8.08
C LYS A 615 -5.69 -13.59 9.16
N ARG A 616 -6.90 -14.14 9.26
CA ARG A 616 -7.90 -13.72 10.26
C ARG A 616 -7.48 -14.07 11.69
N ARG A 617 -6.85 -15.22 11.92
CA ARG A 617 -6.26 -15.58 13.23
C ARG A 617 -5.15 -14.60 13.62
N MET A 618 -4.30 -14.20 12.67
CA MET A 618 -3.27 -13.18 12.90
C MET A 618 -3.88 -11.82 13.29
N LEU A 619 -4.90 -11.35 12.56
CA LEU A 619 -5.58 -10.08 12.84
C LEU A 619 -6.30 -10.11 14.19
N HIS A 620 -6.95 -11.22 14.53
CA HIS A 620 -7.57 -11.42 15.84
C HIS A 620 -6.53 -11.40 16.97
N PHE A 621 -5.40 -12.09 16.80
CA PHE A 621 -4.30 -12.03 17.77
C PHE A 621 -3.80 -10.60 17.97
N TYR A 622 -3.53 -9.87 16.88
CA TYR A 622 -3.03 -8.49 16.94
C TYR A 622 -3.95 -7.58 17.76
N ASN A 623 -5.26 -7.64 17.50
CA ASN A 623 -6.24 -6.76 18.16
C ASN A 623 -6.62 -7.25 19.57
N ALA A 624 -7.02 -8.52 19.70
CA ALA A 624 -7.72 -8.99 20.89
C ALA A 624 -6.80 -9.61 21.96
N LYS A 625 -5.56 -10.01 21.62
CA LYS A 625 -4.71 -10.80 22.52
C LYS A 625 -3.33 -10.21 22.76
N MET A 626 -2.66 -9.75 21.70
CA MET A 626 -1.33 -9.18 21.79
C MET A 626 -1.33 -8.02 22.78
N SER A 627 -0.34 -8.01 23.68
CA SER A 627 -0.20 -6.99 24.72
C SER A 627 -1.48 -6.80 25.56
N GLU A 628 -2.12 -7.91 25.94
CA GLU A 628 -3.35 -7.92 26.76
C GLU A 628 -4.53 -7.17 26.11
N GLY A 629 -4.59 -7.15 24.78
CA GLY A 629 -5.66 -6.51 24.02
C GLY A 629 -5.52 -5.00 23.86
N LYS A 630 -4.34 -4.44 24.20
CA LYS A 630 -4.03 -3.01 24.06
C LYS A 630 -4.29 -2.45 22.66
N TRP A 631 -4.23 -3.28 21.64
CA TRP A 631 -4.38 -2.88 20.24
C TRP A 631 -5.76 -3.18 19.66
N ASN A 632 -6.74 -3.51 20.50
CA ASN A 632 -8.09 -3.80 20.02
C ASN A 632 -8.68 -2.58 19.30
N GLY A 633 -9.09 -2.75 18.04
CA GLY A 633 -9.69 -1.72 17.19
C GLY A 633 -8.72 -0.99 16.26
N ILE A 634 -7.40 -1.20 16.37
CA ILE A 634 -6.41 -0.40 15.62
C ILE A 634 -6.01 -1.01 14.27
N LEU A 635 -6.30 -2.29 14.01
CA LEU A 635 -5.86 -2.98 12.79
C LEU A 635 -6.97 -3.90 12.26
N THR A 636 -7.93 -3.35 11.54
CA THR A 636 -9.17 -4.01 11.12
C THR A 636 -9.39 -3.94 9.60
N PRO A 637 -8.45 -4.46 8.78
CA PRO A 637 -8.49 -4.31 7.32
C PRO A 637 -9.65 -5.04 6.64
N GLU A 638 -10.47 -5.79 7.39
CA GLU A 638 -11.65 -6.51 6.90
C GLU A 638 -12.95 -5.77 7.16
N SER A 639 -12.89 -4.63 7.86
CA SER A 639 -14.04 -3.85 8.32
C SER A 639 -14.10 -2.50 7.61
N PHE A 640 -15.26 -1.85 7.68
CA PHE A 640 -15.45 -0.46 7.25
C PHE A 640 -15.96 0.44 8.38
N PRO A 641 -15.48 1.70 8.46
CA PRO A 641 -14.34 2.31 7.76
C PRO A 641 -12.99 1.93 8.38
N PRO A 642 -11.85 1.98 7.65
CA PRO A 642 -11.65 2.34 6.23
C PRO A 642 -12.21 1.33 5.21
N PRO A 643 -12.14 1.54 3.89
CA PRO A 643 -12.56 0.54 2.91
C PRO A 643 -11.91 -0.83 3.18
N PRO A 644 -12.66 -1.94 3.12
CA PRO A 644 -12.09 -3.27 3.29
C PRO A 644 -11.00 -3.55 2.25
N THR A 645 -9.96 -4.28 2.66
CA THR A 645 -8.88 -4.74 1.79
C THR A 645 -9.37 -5.74 0.74
N ALA A 646 -8.46 -6.25 -0.10
CA ALA A 646 -8.79 -7.29 -1.07
C ALA A 646 -9.26 -8.58 -0.35
N LEU A 647 -10.56 -8.86 -0.43
CA LEU A 647 -11.21 -10.03 0.16
C LEU A 647 -11.87 -10.90 -0.90
N TYR A 648 -11.97 -12.20 -0.59
CA TYR A 648 -12.70 -13.20 -1.35
C TYR A 648 -12.26 -13.27 -2.84
N PRO A 649 -11.00 -13.66 -3.14
CA PRO A 649 -10.56 -13.86 -4.52
C PRO A 649 -11.43 -14.89 -5.26
N ALA A 650 -11.43 -14.86 -6.60
CA ALA A 650 -12.24 -15.78 -7.38
C ALA A 650 -11.68 -17.21 -7.29
N ARG A 651 -12.37 -18.07 -6.55
CA ARG A 651 -12.02 -19.49 -6.39
C ARG A 651 -13.00 -20.33 -7.21
N LYS A 652 -12.52 -21.29 -8.01
CA LYS A 652 -13.35 -22.06 -8.94
C LYS A 652 -13.41 -23.55 -8.54
N PRO A 653 -14.36 -23.93 -7.66
CA PRO A 653 -14.58 -25.33 -7.28
C PRO A 653 -15.08 -26.19 -8.46
N ALA A 654 -14.84 -27.50 -8.40
CA ALA A 654 -15.34 -28.44 -9.38
C ALA A 654 -16.86 -28.66 -9.20
N LEU A 655 -17.62 -28.56 -10.29
CA LEU A 655 -19.04 -28.97 -10.31
C LEU A 655 -19.16 -30.49 -10.48
N LYS A 656 -18.27 -31.08 -11.28
CA LYS A 656 -18.28 -32.50 -11.60
C LYS A 656 -16.85 -33.06 -11.54
N ILE A 657 -16.67 -34.17 -10.84
CA ILE A 657 -15.48 -35.02 -10.91
C ILE A 657 -15.95 -36.37 -11.43
N ALA A 658 -15.49 -36.74 -12.62
CA ALA A 658 -15.83 -38.02 -13.25
C ALA A 658 -14.59 -38.91 -13.34
N GLN A 659 -14.73 -40.08 -13.98
CA GLN A 659 -13.57 -40.79 -14.47
C GLN A 659 -12.89 -39.98 -15.58
N GLY A 660 -11.57 -39.95 -15.56
CA GLY A 660 -10.78 -39.16 -16.50
C GLY A 660 -9.36 -39.72 -16.58
N GLY A 661 -8.58 -39.15 -17.50
CA GLY A 661 -7.21 -39.56 -17.79
C GLY A 661 -6.18 -38.67 -17.13
N MET A 662 -4.97 -38.75 -17.67
CA MET A 662 -3.84 -37.92 -17.30
C MET A 662 -3.63 -36.84 -18.35
N ARG A 663 -3.47 -35.59 -17.92
CA ARG A 663 -3.10 -34.44 -18.76
C ARG A 663 -1.64 -34.06 -18.51
N ILE A 664 -0.94 -33.65 -19.57
CA ILE A 664 0.41 -33.10 -19.48
C ILE A 664 0.40 -31.68 -20.05
N ASP A 665 0.81 -30.70 -19.24
CA ASP A 665 0.99 -29.30 -19.65
C ASP A 665 2.46 -28.91 -19.54
N LEU A 666 3.05 -28.40 -20.62
CA LEU A 666 4.46 -28.02 -20.64
C LEU A 666 4.61 -26.54 -20.29
N TRP A 667 5.84 -26.17 -19.91
CA TRP A 667 6.31 -24.79 -19.84
C TRP A 667 5.78 -23.94 -21.01
N ASN A 668 5.24 -22.76 -20.72
CA ASN A 668 4.69 -21.82 -21.70
C ASN A 668 3.57 -22.38 -22.61
N GLU A 669 2.94 -23.50 -22.22
CA GLU A 669 1.95 -24.23 -23.02
C GLU A 669 2.53 -24.70 -24.38
N GLU A 670 3.83 -24.97 -24.41
CA GLU A 670 4.53 -25.45 -25.59
C GLU A 670 4.23 -26.93 -25.87
N THR A 671 4.58 -27.40 -27.08
CA THR A 671 4.47 -28.82 -27.47
C THR A 671 5.81 -29.58 -27.37
N THR A 672 6.89 -28.87 -27.05
CA THR A 672 8.25 -29.40 -26.91
C THR A 672 8.98 -28.55 -25.88
N LEU A 673 9.65 -29.18 -24.91
CA LEU A 673 10.50 -28.46 -23.97
C LEU A 673 11.80 -28.08 -24.68
N ARG A 674 11.88 -26.83 -25.15
CA ARG A 674 13.07 -26.29 -25.81
C ARG A 674 14.00 -25.67 -24.78
N PHE A 675 15.30 -25.89 -24.88
CA PHE A 675 16.32 -25.32 -24.01
C PHE A 675 17.36 -24.59 -24.86
N SER A 676 17.47 -23.27 -24.71
CA SER A 676 18.60 -22.53 -25.27
C SER A 676 19.88 -22.86 -24.50
N ILE A 677 21.01 -22.96 -25.19
CA ILE A 677 22.32 -23.20 -24.57
C ILE A 677 22.75 -22.07 -23.63
N HIS A 678 22.20 -20.87 -23.81
CA HIS A 678 22.42 -19.67 -23.00
C HIS A 678 21.21 -19.29 -22.14
N GLY A 679 20.16 -20.12 -22.18
CA GLY A 679 18.89 -19.86 -21.51
C GLY A 679 18.76 -20.54 -20.16
N GLN A 680 17.52 -20.73 -19.77
CA GLN A 680 17.15 -21.46 -18.56
C GLN A 680 17.59 -22.92 -18.65
N LYS A 681 18.34 -23.39 -17.65
CA LYS A 681 18.83 -24.78 -17.59
C LYS A 681 17.79 -25.76 -17.09
N GLN A 682 16.74 -25.25 -16.46
CA GLN A 682 15.65 -26.03 -15.91
C GLN A 682 14.32 -25.44 -16.38
N LYS A 683 13.42 -26.32 -16.82
CA LYS A 683 12.02 -26.01 -17.15
C LYS A 683 11.14 -27.06 -16.48
N TRP A 684 9.83 -26.97 -16.66
CA TRP A 684 8.92 -27.94 -16.08
C TRP A 684 7.86 -28.42 -17.07
N PHE A 685 7.31 -29.60 -16.78
CA PHE A 685 5.98 -29.99 -17.22
C PHE A 685 5.15 -30.38 -16.00
N GLU A 686 3.84 -30.28 -16.12
CA GLU A 686 2.88 -30.61 -15.07
C GLU A 686 2.06 -31.82 -15.49
N ILE A 687 1.88 -32.75 -14.56
CA ILE A 687 1.01 -33.91 -14.70
C ILE A 687 -0.28 -33.60 -13.93
N GLY A 688 -1.39 -33.49 -14.63
CA GLY A 688 -2.72 -33.27 -14.06
C GLY A 688 -3.58 -34.53 -14.06
N ASN A 689 -4.31 -34.77 -12.98
CA ASN A 689 -5.34 -35.80 -12.91
C ASN A 689 -6.69 -35.22 -13.31
N GLN A 690 -7.21 -35.65 -14.46
CA GLN A 690 -8.54 -35.24 -14.95
C GLN A 690 -9.67 -36.14 -14.45
N GLY A 691 -9.35 -37.20 -13.70
CA GLY A 691 -10.31 -38.15 -13.14
C GLY A 691 -10.39 -38.10 -11.62
N ASN A 692 -11.19 -39.02 -11.06
CA ASN A 692 -11.27 -39.30 -9.63
C ASN A 692 -10.09 -40.14 -9.10
N GLY A 693 -9.90 -40.12 -7.78
CA GLY A 693 -8.91 -40.93 -7.09
C GLY A 693 -7.48 -40.55 -7.44
N THR A 694 -6.60 -41.55 -7.56
CA THR A 694 -5.18 -41.35 -7.81
C THR A 694 -4.71 -42.06 -9.08
N ILE A 695 -3.67 -41.50 -9.71
CA ILE A 695 -3.00 -42.08 -10.89
C ILE A 695 -1.54 -42.39 -10.51
N PRO A 696 -1.14 -43.67 -10.46
CA PRO A 696 0.28 -44.03 -10.39
C PRO A 696 0.94 -43.78 -11.75
N PHE A 697 2.11 -43.16 -11.75
CA PHE A 697 2.85 -42.85 -12.98
C PHE A 697 4.33 -43.21 -12.87
N THR A 698 4.94 -43.46 -14.02
CA THR A 698 6.40 -43.51 -14.21
C THR A 698 6.79 -42.62 -15.37
N ILE A 699 8.01 -42.10 -15.35
CA ILE A 699 8.61 -41.27 -16.38
C ILE A 699 9.92 -41.93 -16.78
N GLU A 700 9.99 -42.37 -18.03
CA GLU A 700 11.17 -42.98 -18.60
C GLU A 700 11.84 -42.00 -19.57
N VAL A 701 13.14 -41.79 -19.44
CA VAL A 701 13.94 -41.05 -20.42
C VAL A 701 14.31 -42.04 -21.53
N MET A 702 13.58 -42.02 -22.64
CA MET A 702 13.81 -42.94 -23.77
C MET A 702 15.03 -42.53 -24.59
N GLU A 703 15.28 -41.23 -24.69
CA GLU A 703 16.42 -40.64 -25.37
C GLU A 703 16.96 -39.45 -24.55
N GLY A 704 18.28 -39.41 -24.33
CA GLY A 704 18.94 -38.33 -23.58
C GLY A 704 19.26 -38.63 -22.12
N GLU A 705 19.33 -39.90 -21.71
CA GLU A 705 19.66 -40.33 -20.34
C GLU A 705 20.98 -39.76 -19.81
N ASP A 706 21.93 -39.43 -20.69
CA ASP A 706 23.23 -38.87 -20.32
C ASP A 706 23.19 -37.36 -20.00
N TRP A 707 22.09 -36.65 -20.32
CA TRP A 707 22.01 -35.18 -20.17
C TRP A 707 20.67 -34.62 -19.69
N ILE A 708 19.61 -35.43 -19.57
CA ILE A 708 18.33 -35.01 -18.99
C ILE A 708 18.21 -35.52 -17.56
N ILE A 709 18.01 -34.61 -16.61
CA ILE A 709 17.71 -34.92 -15.21
C ILE A 709 16.25 -34.56 -14.92
N LEU A 710 15.55 -35.46 -14.24
CA LEU A 710 14.19 -35.24 -13.73
C LEU A 710 14.22 -35.06 -12.22
N SER A 711 13.39 -34.16 -11.68
CA SER A 711 13.22 -34.01 -10.22
C SER A 711 12.54 -35.23 -9.58
N GLU A 712 11.69 -35.92 -10.34
CA GLU A 712 10.97 -37.12 -9.93
C GLU A 712 10.70 -37.97 -11.19
N SER A 713 10.82 -39.29 -11.09
CA SER A 713 10.63 -40.22 -12.21
C SER A 713 9.48 -41.21 -12.00
N GLU A 714 8.91 -41.29 -10.81
CA GLU A 714 7.75 -42.14 -10.52
C GLU A 714 7.02 -41.59 -9.31
N GLY A 715 5.71 -41.84 -9.23
CA GLY A 715 4.93 -41.40 -8.09
C GLY A 715 3.44 -41.63 -8.25
N LEU A 716 2.69 -40.94 -7.39
CA LEU A 716 1.23 -40.95 -7.37
C LEU A 716 0.73 -39.50 -7.49
N ILE A 717 -0.21 -39.25 -8.38
CA ILE A 717 -0.90 -37.96 -8.47
C ILE A 717 -2.37 -38.13 -8.06
N GLN A 718 -2.82 -37.29 -7.13
CA GLN A 718 -4.25 -37.15 -6.84
C GLN A 718 -4.82 -35.93 -7.55
N THR A 719 -4.13 -34.80 -7.45
CA THR A 719 -4.51 -33.51 -8.04
C THR A 719 -3.64 -33.25 -9.27
N GLU A 720 -2.49 -32.63 -9.07
CA GLU A 720 -1.50 -32.37 -10.10
C GLU A 720 -0.11 -32.32 -9.47
N LYS A 721 0.92 -32.47 -10.31
CA LYS A 721 2.31 -32.46 -9.88
C LYS A 721 3.19 -31.84 -10.95
N ARG A 722 4.08 -30.93 -10.54
CA ARG A 722 5.11 -30.37 -11.40
C ARG A 722 6.38 -31.24 -11.37
N ILE A 723 6.93 -31.52 -12.55
CA ILE A 723 8.19 -32.24 -12.74
C ILE A 723 9.18 -31.28 -13.37
N LEU A 724 10.32 -31.08 -12.72
CA LEU A 724 11.40 -30.27 -13.25
C LEU A 724 12.25 -31.12 -14.20
N VAL A 725 12.57 -30.55 -15.35
CA VAL A 725 13.45 -31.11 -16.36
C VAL A 725 14.67 -30.21 -16.46
N SER A 726 15.83 -30.75 -16.12
CA SER A 726 17.11 -30.04 -16.13
C SER A 726 18.04 -30.62 -17.20
N ILE A 727 18.77 -29.75 -17.89
CA ILE A 727 19.75 -30.14 -18.90
C ILE A 727 21.16 -30.00 -18.33
N ILE A 728 21.92 -31.10 -18.31
CA ILE A 728 23.35 -31.10 -17.98
C ILE A 728 24.11 -30.51 -19.18
N ASP A 729 25.00 -29.56 -18.90
CA ASP A 729 25.91 -28.92 -19.88
C ASP A 729 25.26 -28.65 -21.26
N PRO A 730 24.25 -27.77 -21.35
CA PRO A 730 23.50 -27.54 -22.59
C PRO A 730 24.38 -27.33 -23.84
N HIS A 731 25.53 -26.67 -23.68
CA HIS A 731 26.52 -26.49 -24.75
C HIS A 731 27.01 -27.79 -25.39
N GLN A 732 27.29 -28.84 -24.61
CA GLN A 732 27.77 -30.14 -25.12
C GLN A 732 26.66 -30.88 -25.88
N HIS A 733 25.40 -30.57 -25.59
CA HIS A 733 24.23 -31.23 -26.12
C HIS A 733 23.48 -30.36 -27.15
N ALA A 734 24.09 -29.29 -27.64
CA ALA A 734 23.52 -28.39 -28.64
C ALA A 734 23.01 -29.17 -29.88
N GLY A 735 21.79 -28.84 -30.33
CA GLY A 735 21.11 -29.49 -31.45
C GLY A 735 20.61 -30.91 -31.18
N LYS A 736 20.85 -31.50 -30.00
CA LYS A 736 20.32 -32.83 -29.66
C LYS A 736 18.83 -32.77 -29.30
N THR A 737 18.15 -33.86 -29.59
CA THR A 737 16.79 -34.12 -29.12
C THR A 737 16.80 -35.27 -28.12
N GLY A 738 15.89 -35.20 -27.15
CA GLY A 738 15.59 -36.26 -26.22
C GLY A 738 14.09 -36.50 -26.16
N GLN A 739 13.71 -37.60 -25.52
CA GLN A 739 12.31 -38.02 -25.42
C GLN A 739 12.05 -38.61 -24.04
N LEU A 740 11.05 -38.07 -23.36
CA LEU A 740 10.48 -38.64 -22.14
C LEU A 740 9.19 -39.37 -22.49
N THR A 741 8.87 -40.41 -21.74
CA THR A 741 7.55 -41.06 -21.79
C THR A 741 6.96 -41.08 -20.39
N VAL A 742 5.84 -40.37 -20.19
CA VAL A 742 5.05 -40.45 -18.96
C VAL A 742 4.04 -41.58 -19.12
N ARG A 743 4.15 -42.64 -18.33
CA ARG A 743 3.23 -43.78 -18.34
C ARG A 743 2.20 -43.64 -17.24
N ASN A 744 0.92 -43.74 -17.60
CA ASN A 744 -0.19 -43.84 -16.67
C ASN A 744 -0.45 -45.31 -16.34
N HIS A 745 -0.23 -45.74 -15.10
CA HIS A 745 -0.45 -47.13 -14.68
C HIS A 745 -1.90 -47.46 -14.34
N LYS A 746 -2.81 -46.47 -14.33
CA LYS A 746 -4.26 -46.68 -14.10
C LYS A 746 -4.96 -47.18 -15.37
N ASP A 747 -4.68 -46.56 -16.51
CA ASP A 747 -5.30 -46.90 -17.80
C ASP A 747 -4.31 -47.45 -18.85
N MET A 748 -3.04 -47.60 -18.47
CA MET A 748 -1.93 -48.08 -19.31
C MET A 748 -1.61 -47.20 -20.52
N THR A 749 -2.07 -45.94 -20.53
CA THR A 749 -1.71 -44.96 -21.56
C THR A 749 -0.29 -44.41 -21.35
N SER A 750 0.28 -43.81 -22.40
CA SER A 750 1.60 -43.21 -22.33
C SER A 750 1.62 -41.92 -23.15
N VAL A 751 2.22 -40.86 -22.58
CA VAL A 751 2.31 -39.55 -23.20
C VAL A 751 3.79 -39.24 -23.48
N PRO A 752 4.21 -39.11 -24.75
CA PRO A 752 5.57 -38.71 -25.08
C PRO A 752 5.74 -37.20 -24.89
N ILE A 753 6.87 -36.80 -24.29
CA ILE A 753 7.29 -35.40 -24.18
C ILE A 753 8.61 -35.24 -24.92
N LYS A 754 8.64 -34.36 -25.92
CA LYS A 754 9.86 -34.06 -26.66
C LYS A 754 10.68 -33.01 -25.90
N VAL A 755 11.97 -33.27 -25.75
CA VAL A 755 12.96 -32.33 -25.22
C VAL A 755 13.93 -31.98 -26.33
N GLN A 756 14.26 -30.69 -26.49
CA GLN A 756 15.19 -30.23 -27.51
C GLN A 756 16.15 -29.21 -26.92
N VAL A 757 17.45 -29.44 -27.10
CA VAL A 757 18.46 -28.41 -26.89
C VAL A 757 18.68 -27.70 -28.22
N GLU A 758 18.57 -26.38 -28.23
CA GLU A 758 18.74 -25.59 -29.45
C GLU A 758 20.16 -25.75 -30.02
N GLU A 759 20.30 -25.55 -31.34
CA GLU A 759 21.62 -25.42 -31.93
C GLU A 759 22.34 -24.21 -31.33
N GLY A 760 23.62 -24.38 -31.02
CA GLY A 760 24.42 -23.32 -30.45
C GLY A 760 24.73 -22.25 -31.48
N VAL A 761 24.67 -20.99 -31.05
CA VAL A 761 25.17 -19.87 -31.85
C VAL A 761 26.62 -19.63 -31.47
N ASN A 762 27.47 -19.33 -32.46
CA ASN A 762 28.87 -19.04 -32.20
C ASN A 762 29.01 -17.62 -31.61
N VAL A 763 28.84 -17.50 -30.29
CA VAL A 763 29.14 -16.28 -29.54
C VAL A 763 30.67 -16.20 -29.38
N PRO A 764 31.33 -15.10 -29.79
CA PRO A 764 32.78 -14.96 -29.61
C PRO A 764 33.18 -15.13 -28.14
N GLU A 765 34.22 -15.91 -27.86
CA GLU A 765 34.71 -16.13 -26.48
C GLU A 765 35.11 -14.82 -25.78
N THR A 766 35.45 -13.79 -26.55
CA THR A 766 35.80 -12.45 -26.05
C THR A 766 34.58 -11.57 -25.73
N PHE A 767 33.36 -12.03 -26.02
CA PHE A 767 32.15 -11.24 -25.79
C PHE A 767 31.80 -11.20 -24.30
N TYR A 768 31.47 -10.00 -23.82
CA TYR A 768 31.01 -9.73 -22.48
C TYR A 768 29.75 -8.87 -22.58
N GLY A 769 28.63 -9.39 -22.10
CA GLY A 769 27.31 -8.77 -22.28
C GLY A 769 26.17 -9.78 -22.13
N HIS A 770 24.96 -9.36 -22.48
CA HIS A 770 23.75 -10.17 -22.40
C HIS A 770 23.51 -10.96 -23.69
N ILE A 771 23.16 -12.25 -23.56
CA ILE A 771 22.98 -13.14 -24.70
C ILE A 771 21.50 -13.45 -24.89
N GLU A 772 21.02 -13.39 -26.13
CA GLU A 772 19.67 -13.85 -26.50
C GLU A 772 19.47 -15.32 -26.17
N ALA A 773 18.40 -15.60 -25.43
CA ALA A 773 17.96 -16.95 -25.12
C ALA A 773 16.46 -16.99 -24.81
N ASP A 774 15.83 -18.13 -25.04
CA ASP A 774 14.40 -18.35 -24.73
C ASP A 774 13.43 -17.31 -25.35
N GLY A 775 13.83 -16.69 -26.47
CA GLY A 775 13.03 -15.72 -27.21
C GLY A 775 13.11 -14.28 -26.72
N TYR A 776 14.10 -13.93 -25.89
CA TYR A 776 14.29 -12.55 -25.41
C TYR A 776 15.75 -12.25 -24.98
N VAL A 777 16.02 -10.95 -24.80
CA VAL A 777 17.14 -10.42 -24.01
C VAL A 777 16.57 -9.55 -22.89
N SER A 778 16.71 -9.96 -21.63
CA SER A 778 16.15 -9.29 -20.45
C SER A 778 17.27 -8.75 -19.57
N ILE A 779 17.30 -7.45 -19.34
CA ILE A 779 18.45 -6.73 -18.78
C ILE A 779 17.98 -5.89 -17.60
N PRO A 780 18.33 -6.24 -16.36
CA PRO A 780 18.21 -5.32 -15.22
C PRO A 780 19.03 -4.06 -15.52
N ALA A 781 18.44 -2.87 -15.38
CA ALA A 781 19.10 -1.63 -15.81
C ALA A 781 20.42 -1.36 -15.05
N ALA A 782 20.52 -1.82 -13.80
CA ALA A 782 21.76 -1.72 -13.02
C ALA A 782 22.89 -2.64 -13.50
N SER A 783 22.62 -3.55 -14.45
CA SER A 783 23.61 -4.46 -15.06
C SER A 783 24.20 -3.90 -16.36
N TYR A 784 24.50 -2.60 -16.39
CA TYR A 784 25.13 -1.97 -17.57
C TYR A 784 26.59 -2.42 -17.73
N ASP A 785 27.07 -2.46 -18.97
CA ASP A 785 28.48 -2.73 -19.30
C ASP A 785 29.30 -1.44 -19.32
N HIS A 786 28.68 -0.34 -19.71
CA HIS A 786 29.30 0.98 -19.79
C HIS A 786 28.43 2.05 -19.14
N ASN A 787 29.00 2.91 -18.30
CA ASN A 787 28.36 4.14 -17.82
C ASN A 787 29.21 5.32 -18.27
N VAL A 788 28.79 5.95 -19.37
CA VAL A 788 29.62 6.90 -20.12
C VAL A 788 29.14 8.32 -19.84
N PRO A 789 30.02 9.22 -19.36
CA PRO A 789 29.70 10.64 -19.22
C PRO A 789 29.54 11.30 -20.61
N GLY A 790 28.78 12.39 -20.67
CA GLY A 790 28.58 13.14 -21.91
C GLY A 790 29.84 13.91 -22.33
N ALA A 791 30.02 14.19 -23.63
CA ALA A 791 31.21 14.89 -24.13
C ALA A 791 31.38 16.31 -23.55
N ASP A 792 30.25 16.96 -23.23
CA ASP A 792 30.16 18.28 -22.59
C ASP A 792 29.64 18.21 -21.14
N SER A 793 29.57 17.00 -20.54
CA SER A 793 29.04 16.88 -19.18
C SER A 793 29.99 17.55 -18.20
N THR A 794 29.50 18.56 -17.48
CA THR A 794 30.10 18.95 -16.20
C THR A 794 30.10 17.73 -15.26
N ASP A 795 30.97 17.68 -14.24
CA ASP A 795 31.05 16.60 -13.22
C ASP A 795 29.72 16.34 -12.43
N LYS A 796 28.59 16.90 -12.88
CA LYS A 796 27.30 16.99 -12.18
C LYS A 796 26.14 16.31 -12.93
N SER A 797 26.35 15.64 -14.06
CA SER A 797 25.25 14.98 -14.83
C SER A 797 25.61 13.54 -15.25
N GLY A 798 24.72 12.59 -15.02
CA GLY A 798 24.93 11.17 -15.38
C GLY A 798 23.88 10.22 -14.81
N TRP A 799 24.13 8.92 -14.91
CA TRP A 799 23.27 7.88 -14.35
C TRP A 799 23.80 7.38 -13.01
N VAL A 800 22.94 7.32 -12.00
CA VAL A 800 23.26 6.85 -10.65
C VAL A 800 22.47 5.58 -10.31
N VAL A 801 23.13 4.66 -9.60
CA VAL A 801 22.50 3.44 -9.08
C VAL A 801 21.73 3.79 -7.81
N ILE A 802 20.47 3.34 -7.71
CA ILE A 802 19.66 3.44 -6.50
C ILE A 802 19.36 2.02 -5.98
N PRO A 803 20.13 1.52 -4.98
CA PRO A 803 19.92 0.20 -4.38
C PRO A 803 18.53 0.03 -3.78
N GLY A 804 18.01 -1.19 -3.76
CA GLY A 804 16.71 -1.53 -3.15
C GLY A 804 15.46 -0.98 -3.89
N MET A 805 15.61 -0.14 -4.91
CA MET A 805 14.50 0.46 -5.66
C MET A 805 14.13 -0.31 -6.93
N GLY A 806 14.81 -1.43 -7.22
CA GLY A 806 14.44 -2.31 -8.32
C GLY A 806 13.01 -2.84 -8.13
N ARG A 807 12.22 -2.79 -9.20
CA ARG A 807 10.90 -3.41 -9.25
C ARG A 807 11.08 -4.92 -9.17
N TYR A 808 10.46 -5.53 -8.15
CA TYR A 808 10.60 -6.94 -7.74
C TYR A 808 11.95 -7.30 -7.14
N GLU A 809 13.07 -6.89 -7.72
CA GLU A 809 14.41 -7.18 -7.17
C GLU A 809 15.47 -6.16 -7.58
N GLY A 810 16.50 -6.00 -6.74
CA GLY A 810 17.74 -5.31 -7.10
C GLY A 810 17.68 -3.78 -7.08
N ALA A 811 18.41 -3.14 -7.97
CA ALA A 811 18.58 -1.68 -8.03
C ALA A 811 17.97 -1.09 -9.31
N ALA A 812 17.61 0.19 -9.26
CA ALA A 812 17.20 0.96 -10.43
C ALA A 812 18.31 1.95 -10.84
N MET A 813 18.27 2.43 -12.09
CA MET A 813 19.17 3.45 -12.61
C MET A 813 18.42 4.76 -12.81
N MET A 814 18.87 5.83 -12.16
CA MET A 814 18.25 7.14 -12.23
C MET A 814 19.15 8.13 -12.96
N ALA A 815 18.60 8.88 -13.91
CA ALA A 815 19.24 10.04 -14.50
C ALA A 815 19.34 11.15 -13.44
N TRP A 816 20.52 11.73 -13.24
CA TRP A 816 20.76 12.79 -12.27
C TRP A 816 21.41 13.99 -12.95
N ASN A 817 20.88 15.19 -12.72
CA ASN A 817 21.52 16.44 -13.09
C ASN A 817 21.52 17.39 -11.88
N GLY A 818 22.71 17.81 -11.42
CA GLY A 818 22.83 18.76 -10.30
C GLY A 818 22.25 20.15 -10.57
N GLU A 819 21.96 20.51 -11.82
CA GLU A 819 21.26 21.75 -12.18
C GLU A 819 19.74 21.60 -12.27
N LEU A 820 19.20 20.39 -12.07
CA LEU A 820 17.76 20.10 -12.07
C LEU A 820 17.03 20.53 -13.35
N ARG A 821 17.71 20.45 -14.51
CA ARG A 821 17.16 20.83 -15.81
C ARG A 821 17.46 19.77 -16.90
N PRO A 822 16.68 19.73 -17.98
CA PRO A 822 16.97 18.89 -19.14
C PRO A 822 18.33 19.22 -19.76
N LEU A 823 19.00 18.20 -20.31
CA LEU A 823 20.19 18.41 -21.13
C LEU A 823 19.79 18.91 -22.53
N GLY A 824 20.54 19.90 -23.05
CA GLY A 824 20.43 20.37 -24.42
C GLY A 824 21.57 19.85 -25.30
N GLY A 825 21.41 19.94 -26.62
CA GLY A 825 22.40 19.47 -27.59
C GLY A 825 21.92 18.26 -28.40
N GLU A 826 22.84 17.62 -29.12
CA GLU A 826 22.55 16.38 -29.85
C GLU A 826 22.57 15.18 -28.90
N LEU A 827 21.50 14.36 -28.93
CA LEU A 827 21.28 13.24 -28.02
C LEU A 827 22.46 12.24 -27.95
N LYS A 828 23.13 11.98 -29.07
CA LYS A 828 24.30 11.08 -29.14
C LYS A 828 25.49 11.54 -28.27
N ASN A 829 25.53 12.80 -27.85
CA ASN A 829 26.59 13.37 -27.02
C ASN A 829 26.22 13.39 -25.52
N HIS A 830 25.00 13.01 -25.16
CA HIS A 830 24.53 12.98 -23.78
C HIS A 830 25.14 11.80 -23.00
N PRO A 831 25.22 11.86 -21.65
CA PRO A 831 25.56 10.71 -20.83
C PRO A 831 24.64 9.53 -21.09
N TYR A 832 25.19 8.30 -21.11
CA TYR A 832 24.41 7.11 -21.39
C TYR A 832 24.87 5.86 -20.62
N LEU A 833 23.93 4.94 -20.45
CA LEU A 833 24.20 3.55 -20.07
C LEU A 833 24.29 2.71 -21.34
N GLY A 834 25.37 1.95 -21.49
CA GLY A 834 25.60 1.03 -22.60
C GLY A 834 25.47 -0.42 -22.14
N TYR A 835 24.75 -1.22 -22.94
CA TYR A 835 24.51 -2.64 -22.73
C TYR A 835 24.93 -3.37 -24.00
N ASP A 836 25.94 -4.21 -23.87
CA ASP A 836 26.43 -5.06 -24.95
C ASP A 836 25.52 -6.28 -25.02
N ILE A 837 24.93 -6.52 -26.19
CA ILE A 837 23.99 -7.62 -26.42
C ILE A 837 24.43 -8.48 -27.60
N PHE A 838 24.11 -9.76 -27.54
CA PHE A 838 24.29 -10.69 -28.65
C PHE A 838 22.93 -11.21 -29.11
N LEU A 839 22.56 -10.94 -30.35
CA LEU A 839 21.34 -11.42 -30.99
C LEU A 839 21.63 -12.61 -31.92
N LYS A 840 20.92 -13.71 -31.70
CA LYS A 840 20.93 -14.92 -32.52
C LYS A 840 20.23 -14.67 -33.84
N GLU A 841 19.08 -14.01 -33.83
CA GLU A 841 18.27 -13.79 -35.03
C GLU A 841 18.40 -12.36 -35.54
N ALA A 842 18.37 -12.18 -36.86
CA ALA A 842 18.28 -10.87 -37.47
C ALA A 842 16.81 -10.48 -37.64
N GLY A 843 16.43 -9.27 -37.25
CA GLY A 843 15.03 -8.88 -37.24
C GLY A 843 14.79 -7.44 -36.80
N GLN A 844 13.53 -7.04 -36.90
CA GLN A 844 13.02 -5.87 -36.20
C GLN A 844 12.42 -6.36 -34.87
N PHE A 845 12.85 -5.78 -33.76
CA PHE A 845 12.48 -6.24 -32.43
C PHE A 845 11.85 -5.12 -31.60
N THR A 846 10.87 -5.49 -30.78
CA THR A 846 10.28 -4.58 -29.79
C THR A 846 11.17 -4.54 -28.55
N LEU A 847 11.59 -3.34 -28.16
CA LEU A 847 12.20 -3.05 -26.87
C LEU A 847 11.10 -2.56 -25.91
N GLU A 848 10.88 -3.31 -24.83
CA GLU A 848 10.06 -2.91 -23.69
C GLU A 848 10.94 -2.38 -22.56
N ILE A 849 10.65 -1.16 -22.11
CA ILE A 849 11.38 -0.44 -21.08
C ILE A 849 10.49 -0.35 -19.86
N HIS A 850 10.93 -0.95 -18.75
CA HIS A 850 10.27 -0.83 -17.47
C HIS A 850 10.82 0.42 -16.78
N ARG A 851 10.02 1.48 -16.76
CA ARG A 851 10.37 2.75 -16.11
C ARG A 851 9.71 2.80 -14.74
N PHE A 852 10.49 3.19 -13.73
CA PHE A 852 9.94 3.55 -12.42
C PHE A 852 9.29 4.92 -12.53
N LEU A 853 8.11 5.10 -11.93
CA LEU A 853 7.38 6.36 -12.06
C LEU A 853 8.19 7.52 -11.50
N THR A 854 8.41 8.50 -12.36
CA THR A 854 8.95 9.82 -12.06
C THR A 854 8.05 10.80 -12.76
N LEU A 855 7.53 11.78 -12.03
CA LEU A 855 6.54 12.74 -12.51
C LEU A 855 7.14 14.14 -12.63
N ASN A 856 6.50 14.95 -13.46
CA ASN A 856 6.81 16.36 -13.68
C ASN A 856 5.57 17.06 -14.25
N SER A 857 4.71 17.59 -13.37
CA SER A 857 3.38 18.12 -13.76
C SER A 857 3.39 19.26 -14.79
N THR A 858 4.47 20.03 -14.87
CA THR A 858 4.60 21.15 -15.82
C THR A 858 5.62 20.91 -16.93
N GLY A 859 6.28 19.75 -16.93
CA GLY A 859 7.33 19.43 -17.86
C GLY A 859 7.06 18.17 -18.67
N ASN A 860 8.14 17.61 -19.18
CA ASN A 860 8.14 16.37 -19.95
C ASN A 860 9.01 15.34 -19.22
N ILE A 861 8.82 14.08 -19.60
CA ILE A 861 9.62 12.94 -19.11
C ILE A 861 10.22 12.25 -20.33
N ARG A 862 11.48 12.57 -20.64
CA ARG A 862 12.16 12.12 -21.86
C ARG A 862 13.50 11.48 -21.58
N PHE A 863 13.85 10.52 -22.42
CA PHE A 863 15.16 9.86 -22.48
C PHE A 863 15.41 9.35 -23.90
N GLY A 864 16.67 9.00 -24.22
CA GLY A 864 17.03 8.51 -25.54
C GLY A 864 17.27 7.01 -25.57
N ILE A 865 16.94 6.36 -26.68
CA ILE A 865 17.30 4.97 -26.98
C ILE A 865 18.14 4.95 -28.26
N GLY A 866 19.33 4.36 -28.21
CA GLY A 866 20.15 4.15 -29.41
C GLY A 866 20.64 2.73 -29.51
N VAL A 867 20.95 2.28 -30.73
CA VAL A 867 21.58 0.99 -31.00
C VAL A 867 22.71 1.23 -31.99
N ASP A 868 23.91 0.74 -31.68
CA ASP A 868 25.11 0.91 -32.50
C ASP A 868 25.31 2.36 -32.95
N ASP A 869 25.70 2.60 -34.20
CA ASP A 869 25.92 3.95 -34.74
C ASP A 869 24.64 4.57 -35.34
N ILE A 870 23.46 4.01 -35.06
CA ILE A 870 22.17 4.52 -35.53
C ILE A 870 21.77 5.73 -34.67
N ALA A 871 21.19 6.74 -35.32
CA ALA A 871 20.71 7.94 -34.64
C ALA A 871 19.75 7.59 -33.50
N PRO A 872 20.00 8.04 -32.25
CA PRO A 872 19.13 7.73 -31.13
C PRO A 872 17.71 8.28 -31.29
N ILE A 873 16.73 7.51 -30.83
CA ILE A 873 15.30 7.85 -30.78
C ILE A 873 15.04 8.55 -29.45
N LEU A 874 14.36 9.70 -29.49
CA LEU A 874 13.83 10.35 -28.29
C LEU A 874 12.53 9.66 -27.89
N VAL A 875 12.46 9.19 -26.66
CA VAL A 875 11.27 8.60 -26.05
C VAL A 875 10.69 9.60 -25.06
N GLU A 876 9.38 9.81 -25.10
CA GLU A 876 8.65 10.68 -24.20
C GLU A 876 7.47 9.91 -23.59
N SER A 877 7.30 10.01 -22.27
CA SER A 877 6.17 9.39 -21.56
C SER A 877 5.01 10.38 -21.40
N GLU A 878 3.80 9.92 -21.69
CA GLU A 878 2.56 10.67 -21.41
C GLU A 878 2.21 10.66 -19.91
N THR A 879 2.73 9.69 -19.15
CA THR A 879 2.53 9.54 -17.71
C THR A 879 3.47 10.46 -16.92
N ARG A 880 3.17 11.76 -16.99
CA ARG A 880 3.96 12.83 -16.37
C ARG A 880 3.34 13.43 -15.11
N ASP A 881 2.08 13.14 -14.82
CA ASP A 881 1.40 13.56 -13.58
C ASP A 881 0.28 12.58 -13.22
N GLU A 882 -0.33 12.76 -12.05
CA GLU A 882 -1.54 12.02 -11.66
C GLU A 882 -2.61 12.08 -12.75
N TRP A 883 -3.30 10.95 -12.96
CA TRP A 883 -4.39 10.79 -13.95
C TRP A 883 -4.03 11.06 -15.42
N LEU A 884 -2.75 11.26 -15.77
CA LEU A 884 -2.28 11.37 -17.16
C LEU A 884 -1.66 10.06 -17.66
N GLY A 885 -1.83 9.79 -18.96
CA GLY A 885 -1.30 8.59 -19.59
C GLY A 885 -1.82 7.31 -18.90
N THR A 886 -0.89 6.44 -18.52
CA THR A 886 -1.19 5.18 -17.83
C THR A 886 -0.91 5.25 -16.33
N TRP A 887 -0.96 6.44 -15.71
CA TRP A 887 -0.60 6.65 -14.29
C TRP A 887 -1.26 5.64 -13.35
N GLN A 888 -2.57 5.46 -13.44
CA GLN A 888 -3.32 4.54 -12.56
C GLN A 888 -2.81 3.10 -12.69
N GLU A 889 -2.66 2.59 -13.91
CA GLU A 889 -2.11 1.25 -14.15
C GLU A 889 -0.66 1.13 -13.65
N SER A 890 0.11 2.20 -13.79
CA SER A 890 1.52 2.24 -13.41
C SER A 890 1.70 2.26 -11.89
N VAL A 891 0.78 2.92 -11.15
CA VAL A 891 0.70 2.83 -9.69
C VAL A 891 0.40 1.39 -9.27
N PHE A 892 -0.62 0.77 -9.88
CA PHE A 892 -1.01 -0.62 -9.60
C PHE A 892 0.09 -1.65 -9.89
N ASN A 893 1.02 -1.34 -10.79
CA ASN A 893 2.08 -2.23 -11.23
C ASN A 893 3.49 -1.79 -10.76
N ASN A 894 3.59 -0.72 -9.96
CA ASN A 894 4.84 -0.12 -9.50
C ASN A 894 5.84 0.20 -10.63
N GLY A 895 5.36 0.94 -11.62
CA GLY A 895 6.10 1.35 -12.81
C GLY A 895 5.30 1.18 -14.09
N GLU A 896 5.79 1.79 -15.16
CA GLU A 896 5.19 1.71 -16.49
C GLU A 896 6.04 0.89 -17.45
N LYS A 897 5.41 0.41 -18.52
CA LYS A 897 6.07 -0.27 -19.64
C LYS A 897 5.95 0.58 -20.89
N ILE A 898 7.06 1.10 -21.38
CA ILE A 898 7.14 1.82 -22.65
C ILE A 898 7.67 0.88 -23.72
N ARG A 899 7.09 0.88 -24.92
CA ARG A 899 7.53 0.05 -26.04
C ARG A 899 8.09 0.90 -27.17
N VAL A 900 9.23 0.48 -27.71
CA VAL A 900 9.92 1.13 -28.82
C VAL A 900 10.29 0.06 -29.83
N GLU A 901 9.91 0.25 -31.09
CA GLU A 901 10.39 -0.60 -32.18
C GLU A 901 11.82 -0.23 -32.53
N LEU A 902 12.74 -1.18 -32.36
CA LEU A 902 14.14 -1.01 -32.75
C LEU A 902 14.25 -1.01 -34.29
N PRO A 903 15.32 -0.42 -34.86
CA PRO A 903 15.64 -0.63 -36.27
C PRO A 903 15.91 -2.11 -36.55
N TYR A 904 15.97 -2.49 -37.83
CA TYR A 904 16.39 -3.84 -38.21
C TYR A 904 17.82 -4.09 -37.73
N LEU A 905 18.00 -5.11 -36.89
CA LEU A 905 19.29 -5.54 -36.37
C LEU A 905 19.73 -6.83 -37.05
N ALA A 906 21.02 -6.92 -37.37
CA ALA A 906 21.59 -8.17 -37.87
C ALA A 906 21.69 -9.20 -36.73
N SER A 907 22.01 -10.45 -37.07
CA SER A 907 22.51 -11.38 -36.06
C SER A 907 23.94 -10.98 -35.69
N GLY A 908 24.26 -10.98 -34.40
CA GLY A 908 25.59 -10.64 -33.89
C GLY A 908 25.57 -9.71 -32.67
N ILE A 909 26.70 -9.04 -32.47
CA ILE A 909 26.93 -8.13 -31.34
C ILE A 909 26.35 -6.76 -31.66
N HIS A 910 25.59 -6.21 -30.72
CA HIS A 910 25.05 -4.86 -30.76
C HIS A 910 25.29 -4.13 -29.43
N ALA A 911 25.30 -2.81 -29.47
CA ALA A 911 25.36 -1.96 -28.27
C ALA A 911 24.06 -1.18 -28.12
N LEU A 912 23.21 -1.59 -27.18
CA LEU A 912 22.02 -0.84 -26.79
C LEU A 912 22.43 0.28 -25.82
N ARG A 913 21.92 1.49 -26.03
CA ARG A 913 22.25 2.67 -25.21
C ARG A 913 20.99 3.38 -24.73
N ILE A 914 20.99 3.76 -23.44
CA ILE A 914 19.98 4.66 -22.86
C ILE A 914 20.64 5.99 -22.56
N TYR A 915 20.21 7.05 -23.25
CA TYR A 915 20.73 8.40 -23.07
C TYR A 915 19.89 9.20 -22.09
N MET A 916 20.56 9.95 -21.23
CA MET A 916 19.93 10.91 -20.33
C MET A 916 19.38 12.11 -21.12
N VAL A 917 18.17 12.58 -20.80
CA VAL A 917 17.64 13.86 -21.31
C VAL A 917 17.07 14.67 -20.16
N ASP A 918 15.96 14.24 -19.59
CA ASP A 918 15.35 14.89 -18.42
C ASP A 918 15.93 14.29 -17.12
N PRO A 919 16.12 15.08 -16.06
CA PRO A 919 16.58 14.57 -14.77
C PRO A 919 15.53 13.65 -14.15
N TYR A 920 15.99 12.80 -13.22
CA TYR A 920 15.21 11.86 -12.42
C TYR A 920 14.55 10.70 -13.16
N VAL A 921 14.60 10.66 -14.50
CA VAL A 921 14.11 9.50 -15.26
C VAL A 921 14.79 8.24 -14.74
N THR A 922 13.97 7.30 -14.26
CA THR A 922 14.45 6.11 -13.56
C THR A 922 14.05 4.85 -14.31
N ILE A 923 15.04 4.04 -14.69
CA ILE A 923 14.87 2.81 -15.46
C ILE A 923 15.14 1.62 -14.54
N ASN A 924 14.24 0.65 -14.57
CA ASN A 924 14.38 -0.60 -13.84
C ASN A 924 14.96 -1.72 -14.69
N LYS A 925 14.43 -1.89 -15.91
CA LYS A 925 14.72 -3.07 -16.74
C LYS A 925 14.42 -2.80 -18.22
N LEU A 926 15.15 -3.48 -19.09
CA LEU A 926 14.96 -3.49 -20.54
C LEU A 926 14.69 -4.92 -20.99
N VAL A 927 13.77 -5.10 -21.93
CA VAL A 927 13.48 -6.41 -22.53
C VAL A 927 13.37 -6.26 -24.04
N ILE A 928 14.23 -6.96 -24.77
CA ILE A 928 14.11 -7.12 -26.21
C ILE A 928 13.42 -8.45 -26.46
N TYR A 929 12.24 -8.44 -27.08
CA TYR A 929 11.54 -9.68 -27.46
C TYR A 929 11.98 -10.09 -28.87
N THR A 930 12.54 -11.30 -28.99
CA THR A 930 12.92 -11.89 -30.29
C THR A 930 11.89 -12.91 -30.79
N ASN A 931 11.00 -13.36 -29.90
CA ASN A 931 9.77 -14.09 -30.22
C ASN A 931 8.52 -13.21 -29.98
N GLU A 932 7.34 -13.77 -30.27
CA GLU A 932 6.06 -13.14 -29.95
C GLU A 932 5.98 -12.79 -28.45
N GLN A 933 5.68 -11.52 -28.17
CA GLN A 933 5.53 -11.02 -26.81
C GLN A 933 4.27 -11.62 -26.17
N LYS A 934 4.44 -12.27 -25.01
CA LYS A 934 3.33 -12.70 -24.15
C LYS A 934 3.15 -11.75 -22.97
N THR A 935 1.91 -11.54 -22.54
CA THR A 935 1.59 -10.66 -21.42
C THR A 935 1.97 -11.30 -20.08
N CYS A 936 2.81 -10.63 -19.30
CA CYS A 936 3.14 -10.97 -17.91
C CYS A 936 3.42 -9.67 -17.14
N ASN A 937 3.41 -9.70 -15.81
CA ASN A 937 3.51 -8.46 -15.03
C ASN A 937 4.98 -8.01 -14.87
N LEU A 938 5.88 -8.90 -14.46
CA LEU A 938 7.29 -8.68 -14.14
C LEU A 938 8.24 -8.70 -15.34
N GLY A 939 7.79 -9.21 -16.49
CA GLY A 939 8.67 -9.53 -17.62
C GLY A 939 9.48 -10.81 -17.37
N PRO A 940 10.21 -11.31 -18.38
CA PRO A 940 11.09 -12.48 -18.24
C PRO A 940 12.22 -12.23 -17.24
N ILE A 941 12.71 -13.26 -16.57
CA ILE A 941 13.93 -13.16 -15.74
C ILE A 941 15.13 -12.67 -16.54
N ALA A 942 16.15 -12.14 -15.86
CA ALA A 942 17.34 -11.62 -16.51
C ALA A 942 17.95 -12.68 -17.45
N SER A 943 18.41 -12.26 -18.62
CA SER A 943 19.20 -13.09 -19.52
C SER A 943 20.61 -13.24 -18.97
N GLN A 944 21.25 -14.36 -19.33
CA GLN A 944 22.64 -14.62 -18.98
C GLN A 944 23.52 -13.41 -19.33
N HIS A 945 24.31 -12.95 -18.36
CA HIS A 945 25.35 -11.92 -18.52
C HIS A 945 26.70 -12.59 -18.37
N HIS A 946 27.40 -12.80 -19.49
CA HIS A 946 28.67 -13.54 -19.54
C HIS A 946 28.57 -14.97 -18.91
N HIS A 947 29.63 -15.58 -18.37
CA HIS A 947 29.61 -16.90 -17.71
C HIS A 947 28.89 -16.93 -16.34
N LYS A 948 28.28 -15.82 -15.89
CA LYS A 948 27.55 -15.78 -14.63
C LYS A 948 26.11 -16.25 -14.86
N LEU A 949 25.78 -17.39 -14.27
CA LEU A 949 24.42 -17.92 -14.29
C LEU A 949 23.50 -17.03 -13.45
N VAL A 950 22.28 -16.87 -13.92
CA VAL A 950 21.19 -16.19 -13.19
C VAL A 950 20.71 -17.12 -12.08
N THR A 951 20.40 -16.57 -10.91
CA THR A 951 19.89 -17.34 -9.77
C THR A 951 18.49 -17.87 -10.06
N ASP A 952 18.34 -19.20 -10.03
CA ASP A 952 17.09 -19.91 -10.32
C ASP A 952 16.19 -19.98 -9.07
N HIS A 953 15.47 -18.91 -8.74
CA HIS A 953 14.37 -19.00 -7.78
C HIS A 953 13.05 -19.29 -8.50
N GLY A 954 12.29 -20.25 -7.98
CA GLY A 954 10.85 -20.43 -8.25
C GLY A 954 10.42 -21.14 -9.53
N LEU A 955 11.18 -22.17 -9.93
CA LEU A 955 10.72 -23.16 -10.90
C LEU A 955 9.85 -24.25 -10.24
N GLU A 956 10.06 -24.49 -8.96
CA GLU A 956 9.27 -25.40 -8.12
C GLU A 956 7.84 -24.89 -7.91
N SER A 957 6.90 -25.80 -7.66
CA SER A 957 5.56 -25.39 -7.22
C SER A 957 5.65 -24.85 -5.79
N PRO A 958 5.02 -23.69 -5.48
CA PRO A 958 4.95 -23.18 -4.11
C PRO A 958 4.33 -24.21 -3.17
N THR A 959 5.01 -24.47 -2.06
CA THR A 959 4.52 -25.35 -0.99
C THR A 959 4.48 -24.62 0.33
N VAL A 960 3.44 -24.87 1.10
CA VAL A 960 3.25 -24.30 2.44
C VAL A 960 3.49 -25.39 3.47
N ASN A 961 4.32 -25.11 4.47
CA ASN A 961 4.46 -25.98 5.62
C ASN A 961 3.29 -25.76 6.60
N TRP A 962 2.17 -26.45 6.36
CA TRP A 962 0.96 -26.29 7.17
C TRP A 962 1.15 -26.58 8.66
N ASN A 963 2.08 -27.47 9.02
CA ASN A 963 2.38 -27.76 10.42
C ASN A 963 3.07 -26.56 11.09
N GLU A 964 3.97 -25.88 10.39
CA GLU A 964 4.68 -24.69 10.88
C GLU A 964 3.70 -23.52 11.06
N VAL A 965 2.81 -23.29 10.09
CA VAL A 965 1.77 -22.24 10.21
C VAL A 965 0.79 -22.55 11.35
N GLU A 966 0.35 -23.80 11.49
CA GLU A 966 -0.55 -24.19 12.59
C GLU A 966 0.15 -24.10 13.96
N GLN A 967 1.44 -24.44 14.05
CA GLN A 967 2.24 -24.24 15.26
C GLN A 967 2.37 -22.76 15.61
N LEU A 968 2.65 -21.89 14.63
CA LEU A 968 2.69 -20.44 14.81
C LEU A 968 1.36 -19.94 15.40
N CYS A 969 0.23 -20.37 14.85
CA CYS A 969 -1.07 -19.93 15.34
C CYS A 969 -1.42 -20.43 16.74
N ASN A 970 -0.99 -21.64 17.10
CA ASN A 970 -1.27 -22.20 18.42
C ASN A 970 -0.28 -21.72 19.50
N GLN A 971 0.97 -21.43 19.14
CA GLN A 971 2.04 -21.12 20.11
C GLN A 971 2.36 -19.64 20.23
N PHE A 972 2.25 -18.86 19.15
CA PHE A 972 2.56 -17.43 19.19
C PHE A 972 1.29 -16.58 19.12
N TYR A 973 0.41 -16.84 18.14
CA TYR A 973 -0.87 -16.13 18.09
C TYR A 973 -1.82 -16.57 19.20
N GLU A 974 -1.58 -17.77 19.76
CA GLU A 974 -2.43 -18.41 20.77
C GLU A 974 -3.92 -18.34 20.41
N THR A 975 -4.25 -18.49 19.12
CA THR A 975 -5.59 -18.26 18.58
C THR A 975 -6.05 -19.48 17.79
N GLY A 976 -7.10 -20.15 18.29
CA GLY A 976 -7.81 -21.21 17.59
C GLY A 976 -8.81 -20.70 16.57
N GLU A 977 -9.27 -21.57 15.68
CA GLU A 977 -10.22 -21.24 14.61
C GLU A 977 -11.55 -20.68 15.15
N HIS A 978 -12.11 -21.31 16.19
CA HIS A 978 -13.41 -20.93 16.76
C HIS A 978 -13.41 -19.63 17.57
N GLU A 979 -12.23 -19.06 17.84
CA GLU A 979 -12.11 -17.79 18.58
C GLU A 979 -12.25 -16.57 17.66
N VAL A 980 -12.04 -16.76 16.35
CA VAL A 980 -12.11 -15.69 15.37
C VAL A 980 -13.59 -15.42 15.03
N PRO A 981 -14.10 -14.20 15.28
CA PRO A 981 -15.48 -13.85 14.94
C PRO A 981 -15.74 -14.00 13.43
N LEU A 982 -16.97 -14.31 13.03
CA LEU A 982 -17.35 -14.26 11.62
C LEU A 982 -17.53 -12.81 11.16
N PRO A 983 -17.29 -12.50 9.86
CA PRO A 983 -17.64 -11.19 9.33
C PRO A 983 -19.14 -10.93 9.52
N VAL A 984 -19.51 -9.67 9.77
CA VAL A 984 -20.92 -9.25 9.85
C VAL A 984 -21.58 -9.34 8.47
N VAL A 985 -22.89 -9.57 8.45
CA VAL A 985 -23.68 -9.53 7.21
C VAL A 985 -24.14 -8.11 6.98
N LEU A 986 -23.82 -7.55 5.81
CA LEU A 986 -24.15 -6.17 5.45
C LEU A 986 -25.42 -6.10 4.59
N TYR A 987 -26.23 -5.06 4.79
CA TYR A 987 -27.47 -4.80 4.07
C TYR A 987 -27.51 -3.35 3.55
N ALA A 988 -27.49 -3.20 2.23
CA ALA A 988 -27.79 -1.95 1.53
C ALA A 988 -29.32 -1.84 1.35
N THR A 989 -29.96 -1.19 2.32
CA THR A 989 -31.42 -1.02 2.39
C THR A 989 -31.89 0.16 1.53
N ARG A 990 -33.21 0.44 1.52
CA ARG A 990 -33.74 1.64 0.85
C ARG A 990 -33.16 2.94 1.42
N ASP A 991 -32.95 2.99 2.75
CA ASP A 991 -32.41 4.17 3.42
C ASP A 991 -30.95 4.42 3.03
N PHE A 992 -30.18 3.36 2.79
CA PHE A 992 -28.80 3.46 2.27
C PHE A 992 -28.78 4.24 0.94
N TYR A 993 -29.67 3.91 0.01
CA TYR A 993 -29.77 4.58 -1.29
C TYR A 993 -30.52 5.92 -1.27
N ALA A 994 -31.15 6.30 -0.15
CA ALA A 994 -31.88 7.56 -0.02
C ALA A 994 -30.96 8.76 0.28
N THR A 995 -29.71 8.50 0.66
CA THR A 995 -28.71 9.52 1.01
C THR A 995 -27.66 9.66 -0.09
N ILE A 996 -27.15 10.88 -0.27
CA ILE A 996 -26.26 11.25 -1.40
C ILE A 996 -24.77 11.08 -1.03
N ASP A 997 -24.42 10.87 0.25
CA ASP A 997 -23.02 10.81 0.70
C ASP A 997 -22.38 9.42 0.52
N GLU A 998 -21.84 9.17 -0.67
CA GLU A 998 -21.20 7.91 -1.06
C GLU A 998 -19.92 7.56 -0.27
N ILE A 999 -19.37 8.48 0.55
CA ILE A 999 -18.04 8.32 1.16
C ILE A 999 -18.12 7.56 2.49
N PHE A 1000 -19.04 7.92 3.39
CA PHE A 1000 -19.13 7.35 4.75
C PHE A 1000 -20.38 6.50 5.00
N LEU A 1001 -21.17 6.23 3.97
CA LEU A 1001 -22.40 5.47 4.05
C LEU A 1001 -22.15 4.03 4.53
N LYS A 1002 -22.56 3.74 5.77
CA LYS A 1002 -22.55 2.39 6.34
C LYS A 1002 -23.82 1.66 5.95
N CYS A 1003 -23.66 0.44 5.46
CA CYS A 1003 -24.73 -0.53 5.39
C CYS A 1003 -25.19 -0.87 6.81
N PHE A 1004 -26.45 -1.28 6.94
CA PHE A 1004 -26.92 -1.90 8.16
C PHE A 1004 -26.21 -3.26 8.32
N ASP A 1005 -25.57 -3.49 9.46
CA ASP A 1005 -24.84 -4.73 9.73
C ASP A 1005 -25.59 -5.62 10.72
N VAL A 1006 -25.50 -6.94 10.51
CA VAL A 1006 -26.08 -7.95 11.41
C VAL A 1006 -24.97 -8.92 11.82
N PRO A 1007 -24.69 -9.06 13.12
CA PRO A 1007 -23.70 -10.03 13.61
C PRO A 1007 -24.06 -11.47 13.25
N GLN A 1008 -23.05 -12.23 12.84
CA GLN A 1008 -23.17 -13.66 12.59
C GLN A 1008 -22.33 -14.44 13.60
N THR A 1009 -22.94 -15.41 14.29
CA THR A 1009 -22.26 -16.22 15.33
C THR A 1009 -22.01 -17.65 14.90
N THR A 1010 -22.65 -18.11 13.83
CA THR A 1010 -22.56 -19.49 13.33
C THR A 1010 -22.54 -19.47 11.80
N LEU A 1011 -21.69 -20.30 11.18
CA LEU A 1011 -21.72 -20.55 9.74
C LEU A 1011 -22.99 -21.30 9.37
N GLY A 1012 -23.51 -21.12 8.15
CA GLY A 1012 -24.58 -21.99 7.66
C GLY A 1012 -24.12 -23.42 7.48
N ASP A 1013 -25.11 -24.31 7.29
CA ASP A 1013 -24.83 -25.71 7.02
C ASP A 1013 -24.12 -25.85 5.67
N LYS A 1014 -23.12 -26.74 5.63
CA LYS A 1014 -22.41 -27.04 4.39
C LYS A 1014 -23.32 -27.85 3.48
N ARG A 1015 -23.58 -27.33 2.27
CA ARG A 1015 -24.52 -27.95 1.34
C ARG A 1015 -23.91 -29.05 0.46
N TYR A 1016 -22.68 -28.85 -0.01
CA TYR A 1016 -22.09 -29.70 -1.06
C TYR A 1016 -20.88 -30.54 -0.59
N VAL A 1017 -20.82 -30.94 0.69
CA VAL A 1017 -19.64 -31.59 1.30
C VAL A 1017 -19.64 -33.11 1.34
N ASP A 1018 -20.77 -33.76 1.12
CA ASP A 1018 -20.88 -35.24 1.18
C ASP A 1018 -21.39 -35.84 -0.13
N ILE A 1019 -21.21 -35.11 -1.23
CA ILE A 1019 -21.71 -35.48 -2.57
C ILE A 1019 -20.69 -36.31 -3.37
N CYS A 1020 -19.52 -36.58 -2.77
CA CYS A 1020 -18.52 -37.44 -3.34
C CYS A 1020 -18.91 -38.90 -3.10
N ASP A 1021 -19.07 -39.67 -4.18
CA ASP A 1021 -19.28 -41.10 -4.13
C ASP A 1021 -18.07 -41.83 -3.55
N ALA A 1022 -18.25 -43.10 -3.16
CA ALA A 1022 -17.17 -43.91 -2.59
C ALA A 1022 -15.97 -44.13 -3.53
N ASP A 1023 -16.16 -43.98 -4.84
CA ASP A 1023 -15.09 -44.05 -5.83
C ASP A 1023 -14.44 -42.67 -6.12
N GLY A 1024 -14.92 -41.61 -5.47
CA GLY A 1024 -14.44 -40.24 -5.61
C GLY A 1024 -15.05 -39.45 -6.77
N THR A 1025 -16.13 -39.95 -7.42
CA THR A 1025 -16.91 -39.09 -8.33
C THR A 1025 -17.73 -38.07 -7.57
N LYS A 1026 -17.97 -36.91 -8.20
CA LYS A 1026 -18.72 -35.77 -7.64
C LYS A 1026 -19.63 -35.22 -8.72
N ASP A 1027 -20.88 -34.91 -8.40
CA ASP A 1027 -21.79 -34.20 -9.30
C ASP A 1027 -22.71 -33.26 -8.52
N VAL A 1028 -22.25 -32.03 -8.34
CA VAL A 1028 -22.96 -30.96 -7.63
C VAL A 1028 -24.30 -30.63 -8.29
N ILE A 1029 -24.36 -30.69 -9.64
CA ILE A 1029 -25.54 -30.23 -10.39
C ILE A 1029 -26.76 -31.11 -10.09
N LYS A 1030 -26.56 -32.39 -9.78
CA LYS A 1030 -27.66 -33.29 -9.37
C LYS A 1030 -28.33 -32.86 -8.07
N GLU A 1031 -27.59 -32.21 -7.17
CA GLU A 1031 -28.10 -31.78 -5.87
C GLU A 1031 -28.91 -30.48 -5.95
N PHE A 1032 -28.84 -29.74 -7.06
CA PHE A 1032 -29.68 -28.55 -7.26
C PHE A 1032 -31.17 -28.89 -7.28
N GLY A 1033 -31.51 -30.13 -7.61
CA GLY A 1033 -32.88 -30.56 -7.89
C GLY A 1033 -33.42 -29.96 -9.19
N ALA A 1034 -34.72 -30.12 -9.43
CA ALA A 1034 -35.40 -29.55 -10.58
C ALA A 1034 -36.83 -29.16 -10.24
N GLY A 1035 -37.34 -28.13 -10.90
CA GLY A 1035 -38.72 -27.63 -10.72
C GLY A 1035 -38.81 -26.12 -10.55
N MET A 1036 -40.04 -25.63 -10.57
CA MET A 1036 -40.34 -24.20 -10.42
C MET A 1036 -40.21 -23.78 -8.95
N PHE A 1037 -39.67 -22.60 -8.69
CA PHE A 1037 -39.57 -22.04 -7.34
C PHE A 1037 -40.94 -21.54 -6.88
N ILE A 1038 -41.50 -22.15 -5.84
CA ILE A 1038 -42.85 -21.83 -5.36
C ILE A 1038 -42.75 -20.80 -4.23
N GLU A 1039 -43.49 -19.71 -4.39
CA GLU A 1039 -43.66 -18.71 -3.32
C GLU A 1039 -44.35 -19.34 -2.11
N SER A 1040 -43.80 -19.06 -0.92
CA SER A 1040 -44.38 -19.48 0.35
C SER A 1040 -44.27 -18.35 1.35
N ASN A 1041 -45.39 -18.04 2.02
CA ASN A 1041 -45.48 -16.93 2.98
C ASN A 1041 -45.00 -15.59 2.40
N SER A 1042 -45.36 -15.31 1.15
CA SER A 1042 -44.96 -14.14 0.38
C SER A 1042 -43.45 -14.01 0.14
N ILE A 1043 -42.70 -15.12 0.21
CA ILE A 1043 -41.25 -15.18 0.00
C ILE A 1043 -40.89 -16.13 -1.15
N VAL A 1044 -39.94 -15.71 -1.99
CA VAL A 1044 -39.20 -16.57 -2.93
C VAL A 1044 -37.70 -16.45 -2.64
N ALA A 1045 -37.04 -17.55 -2.28
CA ALA A 1045 -35.61 -17.62 -1.98
C ALA A 1045 -34.91 -18.60 -2.94
N ILE A 1046 -33.91 -18.10 -3.68
CA ILE A 1046 -33.23 -18.81 -4.77
C ILE A 1046 -31.72 -18.67 -4.60
N GLU A 1047 -31.01 -19.78 -4.80
CA GLU A 1047 -29.55 -19.82 -4.88
C GLU A 1047 -29.17 -19.64 -6.36
N ALA A 1048 -28.28 -18.70 -6.65
CA ALA A 1048 -28.04 -18.24 -8.03
C ALA A 1048 -27.42 -19.34 -8.90
N GLU A 1049 -26.69 -20.29 -8.32
CA GLU A 1049 -26.13 -21.40 -9.08
C GLU A 1049 -27.17 -22.33 -9.67
N TYR A 1050 -28.43 -22.29 -9.24
CA TYR A 1050 -29.48 -23.12 -9.82
C TYR A 1050 -29.72 -22.85 -11.30
N ALA A 1051 -29.28 -21.70 -11.83
CA ALA A 1051 -29.29 -21.46 -13.28
C ALA A 1051 -28.38 -22.44 -14.06
N LEU A 1052 -27.41 -23.10 -13.42
CA LEU A 1052 -26.56 -24.14 -14.00
C LEU A 1052 -27.25 -25.51 -14.12
N GLU A 1053 -28.49 -25.66 -13.64
CA GLU A 1053 -29.28 -26.87 -13.86
C GLU A 1053 -29.51 -27.16 -15.35
N ASP A 1054 -29.57 -26.09 -16.17
CA ASP A 1054 -29.86 -26.15 -17.61
C ASP A 1054 -31.16 -26.90 -17.92
N SER A 1055 -32.26 -26.43 -17.31
CA SER A 1055 -33.60 -26.99 -17.49
C SER A 1055 -34.62 -25.93 -17.92
N GLU A 1056 -35.86 -26.36 -18.20
CA GLU A 1056 -36.96 -25.44 -18.50
C GLU A 1056 -37.31 -24.49 -17.33
N ASN A 1057 -36.85 -24.79 -16.11
CA ASN A 1057 -37.15 -24.02 -14.91
C ASN A 1057 -36.00 -23.12 -14.46
N ALA A 1058 -34.76 -23.43 -14.81
CA ALA A 1058 -33.61 -22.58 -14.53
C ALA A 1058 -32.48 -22.85 -15.54
N TYR A 1059 -31.99 -21.80 -16.19
CA TYR A 1059 -31.01 -21.92 -17.30
C TYR A 1059 -30.22 -20.63 -17.53
N LEU A 1060 -29.15 -20.75 -18.33
CA LEU A 1060 -28.31 -19.64 -18.77
C LEU A 1060 -28.58 -19.28 -20.24
N THR A 1061 -28.39 -18.01 -20.58
CA THR A 1061 -28.24 -17.59 -21.99
C THR A 1061 -26.94 -16.83 -22.19
N SER A 1062 -26.24 -17.17 -23.27
CA SER A 1062 -24.97 -16.55 -23.66
C SER A 1062 -25.16 -15.16 -24.25
N SER A 1063 -24.09 -14.36 -24.18
CA SER A 1063 -24.03 -13.06 -24.85
C SER A 1063 -24.23 -13.19 -26.37
N LYS A 1064 -24.91 -12.21 -26.96
CA LYS A 1064 -25.17 -12.16 -28.42
C LYS A 1064 -24.25 -11.18 -29.16
N ASP A 1065 -23.12 -10.82 -28.54
CA ASP A 1065 -22.12 -9.88 -29.05
C ASP A 1065 -21.00 -10.55 -29.87
N GLY A 1066 -21.16 -11.84 -30.21
CA GLY A 1066 -20.22 -12.61 -31.03
C GLY A 1066 -19.16 -13.38 -30.23
N ASN A 1067 -19.04 -13.14 -28.92
CA ASN A 1067 -18.11 -13.88 -28.04
C ASN A 1067 -18.78 -15.07 -27.32
N ALA A 1068 -20.11 -15.13 -27.29
CA ALA A 1068 -20.89 -16.17 -26.62
C ALA A 1068 -20.44 -16.41 -25.16
N ILE A 1069 -20.30 -15.33 -24.40
CA ILE A 1069 -19.87 -15.35 -23.00
C ILE A 1069 -21.07 -15.77 -22.13
N ASP A 1070 -20.85 -16.66 -21.17
CA ASP A 1070 -21.86 -17.10 -20.21
C ASP A 1070 -21.56 -16.62 -18.78
N TRP A 1071 -22.58 -16.65 -17.93
CA TRP A 1071 -22.37 -16.67 -16.48
C TRP A 1071 -21.70 -17.99 -16.08
N SER A 1072 -20.77 -17.93 -15.13
CA SER A 1072 -20.05 -19.09 -14.58
C SER A 1072 -20.04 -19.03 -13.06
N HIS A 1073 -19.73 -20.12 -12.38
CA HIS A 1073 -19.69 -20.17 -10.92
C HIS A 1073 -18.28 -19.91 -10.37
N VAL A 1074 -18.27 -19.38 -9.14
CA VAL A 1074 -17.13 -19.29 -8.22
C VAL A 1074 -17.61 -19.64 -6.82
N GLN A 1075 -16.72 -19.99 -5.89
CA GLN A 1075 -17.10 -20.23 -4.49
C GLN A 1075 -17.61 -18.94 -3.82
N ALA A 1076 -18.69 -19.07 -3.06
CA ALA A 1076 -19.25 -18.05 -2.19
C ALA A 1076 -19.10 -18.43 -0.71
N GLU A 1077 -19.15 -17.44 0.18
CA GLU A 1077 -18.98 -17.65 1.63
C GLU A 1077 -20.25 -18.20 2.30
N THR A 1078 -21.36 -18.31 1.57
CA THR A 1078 -22.62 -18.94 1.97
C THR A 1078 -22.55 -20.47 2.02
N ASN A 1079 -23.58 -21.09 2.60
CA ASN A 1079 -23.70 -22.54 2.78
C ASN A 1079 -22.45 -23.11 3.46
N GLY A 1080 -22.04 -22.50 4.58
CA GLY A 1080 -20.85 -22.91 5.31
C GLY A 1080 -19.55 -22.84 4.48
N ARG A 1081 -19.45 -21.84 3.59
CA ARG A 1081 -18.34 -21.60 2.64
C ARG A 1081 -18.20 -22.67 1.57
N THR A 1082 -19.31 -23.35 1.24
CA THR A 1082 -19.37 -24.32 0.14
C THR A 1082 -20.32 -23.89 -0.97
N GLY A 1083 -21.07 -22.81 -0.78
CA GLY A 1083 -21.98 -22.24 -1.77
C GLY A 1083 -21.27 -21.70 -3.00
N PHE A 1084 -22.06 -21.29 -3.99
CA PHE A 1084 -21.55 -20.75 -5.25
C PHE A 1084 -22.16 -19.39 -5.53
N ALA A 1085 -21.34 -18.47 -6.06
CA ALA A 1085 -21.83 -17.26 -6.69
C ALA A 1085 -21.64 -17.36 -8.20
N MET A 1086 -22.56 -16.78 -8.95
CA MET A 1086 -22.51 -16.68 -10.40
C MET A 1086 -21.86 -15.34 -10.80
N HIS A 1087 -20.97 -15.37 -11.80
CA HIS A 1087 -20.33 -14.17 -12.34
C HIS A 1087 -19.99 -14.30 -13.83
N VAL A 1088 -19.76 -13.18 -14.50
CA VAL A 1088 -19.14 -13.16 -15.84
C VAL A 1088 -17.66 -12.81 -15.68
N SER A 1089 -16.76 -13.72 -16.01
CA SER A 1089 -15.35 -13.65 -15.58
C SER A 1089 -14.50 -12.61 -16.31
N GLU A 1090 -14.76 -12.38 -17.60
CA GLU A 1090 -13.92 -11.55 -18.46
C GLU A 1090 -13.96 -10.07 -18.01
N PRO A 1091 -12.85 -9.49 -17.52
CA PRO A 1091 -12.82 -8.14 -16.98
C PRO A 1091 -13.13 -7.07 -18.03
N GLY A 1092 -13.67 -5.94 -17.58
CA GLY A 1092 -13.87 -4.75 -18.41
C GLY A 1092 -14.96 -4.87 -19.47
N ARG A 1093 -15.77 -5.93 -19.45
CA ARG A 1093 -16.93 -6.07 -20.34
C ARG A 1093 -18.13 -5.32 -19.78
N GLN A 1094 -18.84 -4.63 -20.66
CA GLN A 1094 -20.04 -3.88 -20.33
C GLN A 1094 -21.10 -4.03 -21.43
N TRP A 1095 -22.34 -4.33 -21.03
CA TRP A 1095 -23.49 -4.47 -21.92
C TRP A 1095 -24.50 -3.38 -21.61
N GLU A 1096 -24.47 -2.28 -22.35
CA GLU A 1096 -25.49 -1.22 -22.23
C GLU A 1096 -26.82 -1.59 -22.89
N ASN A 1097 -26.79 -2.49 -23.87
CA ASN A 1097 -27.98 -3.11 -24.41
C ASN A 1097 -28.24 -4.45 -23.69
N PRO A 1098 -29.28 -4.56 -22.84
CA PRO A 1098 -29.55 -5.78 -22.10
C PRO A 1098 -29.98 -6.97 -23.00
N GLU A 1099 -30.48 -6.76 -24.22
CA GLU A 1099 -30.95 -7.85 -25.10
C GLU A 1099 -29.83 -8.78 -25.61
N ILE A 1100 -28.59 -8.27 -25.59
CA ILE A 1100 -27.38 -8.99 -26.01
C ILE A 1100 -26.52 -9.44 -24.83
N ALA A 1101 -26.88 -9.07 -23.60
CA ALA A 1101 -26.17 -9.44 -22.39
C ALA A 1101 -26.40 -10.92 -22.05
N PRO A 1102 -25.42 -11.61 -21.44
CA PRO A 1102 -25.65 -12.93 -20.89
C PRO A 1102 -26.56 -12.85 -19.65
N ALA A 1103 -27.36 -13.89 -19.44
CA ALA A 1103 -28.39 -13.87 -18.40
C ALA A 1103 -28.57 -15.21 -17.68
N MET A 1104 -28.99 -15.11 -16.42
CA MET A 1104 -29.52 -16.22 -15.61
C MET A 1104 -31.04 -16.13 -15.58
N HIS A 1105 -31.72 -17.27 -15.72
CA HIS A 1105 -33.18 -17.34 -15.79
C HIS A 1105 -33.73 -18.31 -14.76
N TYR A 1106 -34.82 -17.93 -14.08
CA TYR A 1106 -35.49 -18.72 -13.05
C TYR A 1106 -37.01 -18.64 -13.21
N LYS A 1107 -37.67 -19.79 -13.28
CA LYS A 1107 -39.12 -19.89 -13.32
C LYS A 1107 -39.67 -19.92 -11.90
N ILE A 1108 -40.51 -18.94 -11.57
CA ILE A 1108 -41.10 -18.76 -10.25
C ILE A 1108 -42.63 -18.87 -10.33
N ASN A 1109 -43.27 -19.43 -9.30
CA ASN A 1109 -44.73 -19.46 -9.15
C ASN A 1109 -45.14 -18.57 -7.99
N ILE A 1110 -45.89 -17.51 -8.28
CA ILE A 1110 -46.38 -16.55 -7.30
C ILE A 1110 -47.81 -16.94 -6.91
N THR A 1111 -48.05 -17.14 -5.62
CA THR A 1111 -49.38 -17.49 -5.11
C THR A 1111 -50.14 -16.27 -4.60
N ASN A 1112 -49.40 -15.27 -4.10
CA ASN A 1112 -49.91 -13.99 -3.62
C ASN A 1112 -49.46 -12.84 -4.52
N SER A 1113 -50.39 -12.24 -5.29
CA SER A 1113 -50.10 -11.02 -6.05
C SER A 1113 -49.70 -9.87 -5.13
N GLY A 1114 -48.77 -9.02 -5.55
CA GLY A 1114 -48.41 -7.81 -4.83
C GLY A 1114 -47.04 -7.27 -5.24
N ASN A 1115 -46.56 -6.28 -4.49
CA ASN A 1115 -45.24 -5.71 -4.70
C ASN A 1115 -44.19 -6.50 -3.91
N TYR A 1116 -43.19 -7.03 -4.60
CA TYR A 1116 -42.09 -7.78 -4.01
C TYR A 1116 -40.81 -6.94 -4.03
N HIS A 1117 -40.14 -6.87 -2.89
CA HIS A 1117 -38.82 -6.31 -2.69
C HIS A 1117 -37.77 -7.35 -3.10
N ILE A 1118 -36.96 -7.03 -4.11
CA ILE A 1118 -35.97 -7.94 -4.69
C ILE A 1118 -34.60 -7.63 -4.09
N TRP A 1119 -34.15 -8.53 -3.22
CA TRP A 1119 -32.81 -8.51 -2.66
C TRP A 1119 -31.91 -9.48 -3.42
N ILE A 1120 -30.66 -9.07 -3.63
CA ILE A 1120 -29.61 -9.95 -4.15
C ILE A 1120 -28.38 -9.87 -3.25
N LEU A 1121 -27.79 -11.02 -2.94
CA LEU A 1121 -26.52 -11.10 -2.22
C LEU A 1121 -25.40 -11.02 -3.25
N VAL A 1122 -24.60 -9.96 -3.18
CA VAL A 1122 -23.62 -9.63 -4.21
C VAL A 1122 -22.25 -9.30 -3.65
N ARG A 1123 -21.24 -9.41 -4.52
CA ARG A 1123 -19.88 -8.92 -4.29
C ARG A 1123 -19.31 -8.33 -5.58
N HIS A 1124 -18.68 -7.17 -5.49
CA HIS A 1124 -17.98 -6.52 -6.60
C HIS A 1124 -16.61 -5.98 -6.18
N HIS A 1125 -15.75 -5.69 -7.16
CA HIS A 1125 -14.40 -5.17 -6.89
C HIS A 1125 -14.39 -3.64 -6.80
N ASN A 1126 -14.93 -2.96 -7.81
CA ASN A 1126 -15.01 -1.51 -7.90
C ASN A 1126 -16.21 -1.08 -8.79
N GLY A 1127 -16.33 0.21 -9.09
CA GLY A 1127 -17.38 0.77 -9.94
C GLY A 1127 -17.38 0.29 -11.41
N GLN A 1128 -16.42 -0.56 -11.83
CA GLN A 1128 -16.42 -1.21 -13.15
C GLN A 1128 -17.01 -2.63 -13.11
N SER A 1129 -17.48 -3.10 -11.95
CA SER A 1129 -17.93 -4.48 -11.71
C SER A 1129 -19.20 -4.59 -10.86
N ASP A 1130 -19.98 -3.51 -10.77
CA ASP A 1130 -20.99 -3.29 -9.73
C ASP A 1130 -22.42 -3.19 -10.26
N SER A 1131 -22.76 -3.82 -11.40
CA SER A 1131 -24.03 -3.53 -12.06
C SER A 1131 -24.64 -4.69 -12.85
N CYS A 1132 -25.97 -4.84 -12.76
CA CYS A 1132 -26.78 -5.81 -13.51
C CYS A 1132 -28.17 -5.25 -13.84
N TYR A 1133 -28.88 -5.90 -14.77
CA TYR A 1133 -30.29 -5.65 -15.03
C TYR A 1133 -31.16 -6.75 -14.43
N LEU A 1134 -32.39 -6.39 -14.06
CA LEU A 1134 -33.47 -7.34 -13.77
C LEU A 1134 -34.43 -7.41 -14.95
N SER A 1135 -34.95 -8.60 -15.23
CA SER A 1135 -36.04 -8.78 -16.18
C SER A 1135 -37.12 -9.71 -15.62
N LEU A 1136 -38.37 -9.37 -15.91
CA LEU A 1136 -39.55 -10.17 -15.60
C LEU A 1136 -40.31 -10.43 -16.88
N ASP A 1137 -40.54 -11.71 -17.20
CA ASP A 1137 -41.26 -12.16 -18.40
C ASP A 1137 -40.72 -11.55 -19.71
N GLY A 1138 -39.40 -11.35 -19.78
CA GLY A 1138 -38.71 -10.77 -20.93
C GLY A 1138 -38.73 -9.25 -20.99
N VAL A 1139 -39.40 -8.57 -20.05
CA VAL A 1139 -39.37 -7.10 -19.93
C VAL A 1139 -38.25 -6.71 -18.99
N VAL A 1140 -37.27 -5.95 -19.48
CA VAL A 1140 -36.15 -5.45 -18.68
C VAL A 1140 -36.60 -4.25 -17.87
N ARG A 1141 -36.24 -4.21 -16.59
CA ARG A 1141 -36.45 -3.04 -15.73
C ARG A 1141 -35.45 -1.94 -16.06
N PRO A 1142 -35.91 -0.71 -16.30
CA PRO A 1142 -35.01 0.44 -16.45
C PRO A 1142 -34.11 0.60 -15.23
N LEU A 1143 -32.84 0.98 -15.43
CA LEU A 1143 -31.94 1.27 -14.32
C LEU A 1143 -32.48 2.37 -13.40
N SER A 1144 -33.22 3.34 -13.95
CA SER A 1144 -33.88 4.40 -13.18
C SER A 1144 -34.95 3.91 -12.20
N GLU A 1145 -35.45 2.67 -12.34
CA GLU A 1145 -36.38 2.05 -11.40
C GLU A 1145 -35.67 1.18 -10.35
N GLN A 1146 -34.37 0.91 -10.51
CA GLN A 1146 -33.55 0.24 -9.50
C GLN A 1146 -33.04 1.25 -8.46
N LEU A 1147 -32.92 0.80 -7.20
CA LEU A 1147 -32.22 1.57 -6.19
C LEU A 1147 -30.74 1.71 -6.58
N GLY A 1148 -30.15 2.88 -6.32
CA GLY A 1148 -28.81 3.23 -6.80
C GLY A 1148 -28.73 3.52 -8.31
N GLN A 1149 -29.85 3.49 -9.04
CA GLN A 1149 -29.94 3.82 -10.48
C GLN A 1149 -28.95 3.03 -11.37
N GLY A 1150 -28.65 1.78 -10.99
CA GLY A 1150 -27.70 0.92 -11.69
C GLY A 1150 -26.24 1.04 -11.22
N THR A 1151 -25.97 1.76 -10.14
CA THR A 1151 -24.67 1.82 -9.46
C THR A 1151 -24.82 1.22 -8.06
N LEU A 1152 -24.00 0.22 -7.74
CA LEU A 1152 -24.02 -0.48 -6.45
C LEU A 1152 -22.80 -0.17 -5.58
N HIS A 1153 -21.75 0.38 -6.19
CA HIS A 1153 -20.48 0.62 -5.53
C HIS A 1153 -20.50 1.81 -4.57
N THR A 1154 -20.08 1.56 -3.34
CA THR A 1154 -19.53 2.54 -2.38
C THR A 1154 -18.26 1.94 -1.77
N TYR A 1155 -17.55 2.69 -0.92
CA TYR A 1155 -16.41 2.12 -0.18
C TYR A 1155 -16.81 0.96 0.73
N ASN A 1156 -17.97 1.08 1.38
CA ASN A 1156 -18.46 0.07 2.31
C ASN A 1156 -18.90 -1.23 1.62
N THR A 1157 -19.32 -1.16 0.36
CA THR A 1157 -19.76 -2.34 -0.41
C THR A 1157 -18.66 -2.97 -1.27
N ALA A 1158 -17.47 -2.34 -1.33
CA ALA A 1158 -16.35 -2.85 -2.12
C ALA A 1158 -15.70 -4.08 -1.46
N GLN A 1159 -15.32 -5.07 -2.30
CA GLN A 1159 -14.63 -6.30 -1.91
C GLN A 1159 -15.38 -7.24 -0.95
N VAL A 1160 -16.53 -6.86 -0.41
CA VAL A 1160 -17.31 -7.65 0.56
C VAL A 1160 -18.57 -8.26 -0.07
N TYR A 1161 -19.10 -9.30 0.56
CA TYR A 1161 -20.45 -9.79 0.27
C TYR A 1161 -21.48 -9.00 1.08
N TYR A 1162 -22.53 -8.53 0.42
CA TYR A 1162 -23.62 -7.79 1.07
C TYR A 1162 -24.95 -8.02 0.36
N TRP A 1163 -26.03 -7.96 1.12
CA TRP A 1163 -27.40 -7.96 0.60
C TRP A 1163 -27.75 -6.58 0.06
N CYS A 1164 -28.10 -6.50 -1.22
CA CYS A 1164 -28.54 -5.30 -1.88
C CYS A 1164 -30.04 -5.38 -2.17
N LEU A 1165 -30.83 -4.46 -1.61
CA LEU A 1165 -32.19 -4.23 -2.10
C LEU A 1165 -32.08 -3.53 -3.45
N LEU A 1166 -32.31 -4.26 -4.54
CA LEU A 1166 -32.05 -3.76 -5.88
C LEU A 1166 -33.25 -3.06 -6.50
N SER A 1167 -34.46 -3.63 -6.34
CA SER A 1167 -35.66 -3.13 -7.02
C SER A 1167 -36.93 -3.62 -6.33
N ASP A 1168 -38.04 -2.94 -6.60
CA ASP A 1168 -39.38 -3.43 -6.34
C ASP A 1168 -39.99 -4.00 -7.64
N LEU A 1169 -40.72 -5.11 -7.56
CA LEU A 1169 -41.43 -5.72 -8.69
C LEU A 1169 -42.87 -6.05 -8.32
N GLU A 1170 -43.83 -5.53 -9.09
CA GLU A 1170 -45.21 -6.00 -9.02
C GLU A 1170 -45.32 -7.37 -9.71
N LEU A 1171 -45.61 -8.40 -8.92
CA LEU A 1171 -45.83 -9.76 -9.39
C LEU A 1171 -47.30 -10.13 -9.25
N THR A 1172 -47.85 -10.73 -10.30
CA THR A 1172 -49.23 -11.24 -10.28
C THR A 1172 -49.23 -12.71 -9.93
N ARG A 1173 -50.38 -13.24 -9.49
CA ARG A 1173 -50.49 -14.67 -9.22
C ARG A 1173 -50.32 -15.47 -10.52
N GLY A 1174 -49.34 -16.36 -10.57
CA GLY A 1174 -49.06 -17.20 -11.74
C GLY A 1174 -47.59 -17.57 -11.88
N ASP A 1175 -47.27 -18.19 -13.01
CA ASP A 1175 -45.90 -18.50 -13.40
C ASP A 1175 -45.25 -17.24 -14.01
N HIS A 1176 -44.03 -16.96 -13.60
CA HIS A 1176 -43.21 -15.88 -14.13
C HIS A 1176 -41.80 -16.37 -14.45
N LEU A 1177 -41.15 -15.73 -15.41
CA LEU A 1177 -39.72 -15.89 -15.70
C LEU A 1177 -38.95 -14.69 -15.15
N PHE A 1178 -38.28 -14.87 -14.02
CA PHE A 1178 -37.37 -13.88 -13.46
C PHE A 1178 -35.97 -14.08 -14.01
N SER A 1179 -35.30 -13.00 -14.41
CA SER A 1179 -33.95 -13.06 -14.97
C SER A 1179 -33.04 -11.96 -14.44
N ILE A 1180 -31.76 -12.29 -14.31
CA ILE A 1180 -30.69 -11.32 -14.02
C ILE A 1180 -29.75 -11.31 -15.22
N LEU A 1181 -29.54 -10.12 -15.80
CA LEU A 1181 -28.67 -9.94 -16.97
C LEU A 1181 -27.43 -9.16 -16.56
N ALA A 1182 -26.26 -9.55 -17.07
CA ALA A 1182 -25.02 -8.85 -16.75
C ALA A 1182 -25.04 -7.45 -17.40
N ARG A 1183 -24.72 -6.41 -16.62
CA ARG A 1183 -24.42 -5.08 -17.19
C ARG A 1183 -22.92 -4.83 -17.19
N LYS A 1184 -22.25 -5.12 -16.08
CA LYS A 1184 -20.80 -5.07 -15.96
C LYS A 1184 -20.28 -6.44 -15.54
N SER A 1185 -19.21 -6.90 -16.19
CA SER A 1185 -18.54 -8.15 -15.81
C SER A 1185 -18.03 -8.15 -14.38
N GLN A 1186 -17.73 -9.33 -13.85
CA GLN A 1186 -17.14 -9.60 -12.53
C GLN A 1186 -18.02 -9.31 -11.31
N LEU A 1187 -19.23 -8.77 -11.49
CA LEU A 1187 -20.26 -8.80 -10.45
C LEU A 1187 -20.54 -10.27 -10.10
N ARG A 1188 -20.47 -10.60 -8.81
CA ARG A 1188 -20.84 -11.92 -8.29
C ARG A 1188 -22.21 -11.84 -7.66
N VAL A 1189 -23.11 -12.74 -8.03
CA VAL A 1189 -24.47 -12.88 -7.47
C VAL A 1189 -24.57 -14.27 -6.84
N ASP A 1190 -24.82 -14.32 -5.54
CA ASP A 1190 -24.86 -15.54 -4.73
C ASP A 1190 -26.30 -16.01 -4.50
N ARG A 1191 -27.15 -15.13 -3.95
CA ARG A 1191 -28.53 -15.45 -3.60
C ARG A 1191 -29.50 -14.38 -4.06
N ILE A 1192 -30.75 -14.80 -4.26
CA ILE A 1192 -31.88 -13.94 -4.64
C ILE A 1192 -32.99 -14.16 -3.62
N TYR A 1193 -33.47 -13.09 -3.00
CA TYR A 1193 -34.55 -13.12 -2.01
C TYR A 1193 -35.63 -12.10 -2.38
N MET A 1194 -36.82 -12.59 -2.68
CA MET A 1194 -37.99 -11.77 -3.03
C MET A 1194 -38.98 -11.85 -1.89
N THR A 1195 -39.44 -10.72 -1.35
CA THR A 1195 -40.46 -10.71 -0.29
C THR A 1195 -41.46 -9.57 -0.45
N GLN A 1196 -42.71 -9.76 -0.02
CA GLN A 1196 -43.68 -8.66 0.15
C GLN A 1196 -43.53 -7.92 1.49
N GLY A 1197 -42.77 -8.47 2.44
CA GLY A 1197 -42.59 -7.89 3.77
C GLY A 1197 -41.37 -6.97 3.86
N ASN A 1198 -41.23 -6.29 5.00
CA ASN A 1198 -40.11 -5.38 5.27
C ASN A 1198 -38.95 -6.07 6.02
N GLU A 1199 -38.99 -7.39 6.17
CA GLU A 1199 -37.89 -8.12 6.78
C GLU A 1199 -36.63 -8.10 5.92
N LEU A 1200 -35.48 -8.21 6.59
CA LEU A 1200 -34.21 -8.41 5.91
C LEU A 1200 -34.08 -9.88 5.46
N PRO A 1201 -33.41 -10.14 4.32
CA PRO A 1201 -32.99 -11.49 3.98
C PRO A 1201 -32.24 -12.15 5.15
N PRO A 1202 -32.46 -13.45 5.42
CA PRO A 1202 -31.84 -14.11 6.56
C PRO A 1202 -30.31 -14.18 6.40
N VAL A 1203 -29.61 -14.18 7.54
CA VAL A 1203 -28.17 -14.55 7.60
C VAL A 1203 -27.99 -16.00 7.16
N ASP A 1204 -26.78 -16.39 6.77
CA ASP A 1204 -26.50 -17.69 6.14
C ASP A 1204 -27.03 -18.90 6.93
N ALA A 1205 -26.86 -18.91 8.25
CA ALA A 1205 -27.34 -20.01 9.11
C ALA A 1205 -28.86 -20.16 9.22
N LEU A 1206 -29.62 -19.16 8.75
CA LEU A 1206 -31.08 -19.16 8.74
C LEU A 1206 -31.64 -19.22 7.32
N TRP A 1207 -30.78 -19.36 6.30
CA TRP A 1207 -31.21 -19.44 4.91
C TRP A 1207 -32.02 -20.71 4.66
N THR A 1208 -33.09 -20.59 3.88
CA THR A 1208 -33.91 -21.73 3.44
C THR A 1208 -34.46 -21.43 2.06
N ASP A 1209 -34.22 -22.34 1.13
CA ASP A 1209 -34.69 -22.20 -0.25
C ASP A 1209 -36.21 -22.31 -0.36
N SER A 1210 -36.76 -21.66 -1.38
CA SER A 1210 -38.12 -21.94 -1.81
C SER A 1210 -38.28 -23.39 -2.24
N ILE A 1211 -39.44 -23.97 -1.89
CA ILE A 1211 -39.80 -25.31 -2.33
C ILE A 1211 -39.82 -25.35 -3.86
N ARG A 1212 -39.15 -26.34 -4.43
CA ARG A 1212 -39.14 -26.62 -5.87
C ARG A 1212 -40.19 -27.67 -6.19
N LYS A 1213 -41.09 -27.40 -7.13
CA LYS A 1213 -42.13 -28.35 -7.56
C LYS A 1213 -41.96 -28.71 -9.03
N GLN A 1214 -41.87 -30.00 -9.33
CA GLN A 1214 -41.98 -30.50 -10.70
C GLN A 1214 -43.44 -30.47 -11.16
N PRO A 1215 -43.72 -30.10 -12.42
CA PRO A 1215 -45.08 -29.95 -12.95
C PRO A 1215 -45.99 -31.16 -12.74
#